data_AF-A0A9D6RH17-F1
#
_entry.id   AF-A0A9D6RH17-F1
#
_cell.length_a   1.000
_cell.length_b   1.000
_cell.length_c   1.000
_cell.angle_alpha   90.00
_cell.angle_beta   90.00
_cell.angle_gamma   90.00
#
_symmetry.space_group_name_H-M   'P 1'
#
loop_
_entity.id
_entity.type
_entity.pdbx_description
1 polymer ?
#
loop_
_entity_poly.entity_id
_entity_poly.type
_entity_poly.pdbx_seq_one_letter_code
_entity_poly.pdbx_strand_id
1 'polypeptide(L)'
;MKYFLSNQLRRRRAAKSHAWRWGLIGMILILLVPLQWVWGLAKGPVAKGNPEEDKDDLYVGRVQLEVHDETSQHCTGSLIDKGVVLTAAHCINPTNEPDRQFAAHFERFTLYERTKDDKRVNRQYFALGVQHPAYNPFVDFGGNDIGLLLVLNGPVEPLGALAAEADKVKNGDTVTLIGFTSASGNYPLSGLSVLHATKGTTEPKELVYDRSKAGAVFEPGDSGGPTLFTFDKTRKIIGVHSFSEPDPNKEREFITDVDTRVNQYLEFLQGKGGPSRVDGVRQAVLCRWKGADSGDWNKETRWERASADPPDAVPQTDDVAILDPSRNEGDLDTKVDISAPGTAALEGLLTDVKLNIANNGSLVVKGISGTLNGGEINIGDGSAGSAQFRCGLDNVGTINIKAKGTLTLGNTSLFPDTATDTVLLNGKSVLVDGGKLEVKKALENRGTLQIKGAGTANAGANLPGKALDGRATVSILNSDKGSIVVDEGNLTMFVGFLNSGRLAVGTKGVVSIGQNLPIPPKAKSVLVVNCLAGSSITVGAGGTLTISAREKFSAFVNLDAKATLSVEGGDGGGATVTTDTLQSEGAVVVKSRGTLNATKRFGIVPKGSLTVSSDAKGAGTVKTESFYNAGTVTINEGCLLEAKGADGYRQDDDGVTCLNDGRIDCVDNDGKKLKFEVKRGKLLGKGTLSGVVVNNGKIKPNKADGLLIIEGDLNLLSGGSVELALSGSARGLEYDAIDVTSGQPVPGVTYGNLLLGGQLELDILNGFEDRLTRNDSFRILSSSHLEGVFDNVTPGGRLNSVDGRGSFLVHYGGESPFAPNEVVLSDFRLNPKMAIALTEFGLVEISWLEVFENYQLEQAESLDAAWTLASPLPAIVDGKFRVTLPASTRVRFFRLESSNAAAAWPP
;
A
#
# COMPACT_ATOMS: atom_id res chain seq x y z
N MET A 1 -0.30 -14.54 8.85
CA MET A 1 0.12 -14.54 7.44
C MET A 1 -0.85 -15.29 6.51
N LYS A 2 -1.07 -16.62 6.65
CA LYS A 2 -2.03 -17.39 5.82
C LYS A 2 -3.46 -16.79 5.78
N TYR A 3 -3.98 -16.31 6.91
CA TYR A 3 -5.32 -15.70 7.00
C TYR A 3 -5.42 -14.35 6.27
N PHE A 4 -4.39 -13.50 6.38
CA PHE A 4 -4.30 -12.20 5.72
C PHE A 4 -4.16 -12.32 4.19
N LEU A 5 -3.28 -13.23 3.72
CA LEU A 5 -3.13 -13.56 2.29
C LEU A 5 -4.40 -14.18 1.69
N SER A 6 -5.11 -15.02 2.45
CA SER A 6 -6.41 -15.59 2.07
C SER A 6 -7.48 -14.52 1.80
N ASN A 7 -7.60 -13.51 2.67
CA ASN A 7 -8.60 -12.46 2.50
C ASN A 7 -8.28 -11.48 1.36
N GLN A 8 -7.01 -11.18 1.10
CA GLN A 8 -6.60 -10.36 -0.06
C GLN A 8 -6.84 -11.09 -1.40
N LEU A 9 -6.60 -12.41 -1.45
CA LEU A 9 -6.93 -13.22 -2.63
C LEU A 9 -8.45 -13.35 -2.87
N ARG A 10 -9.27 -13.37 -1.81
CA ARG A 10 -10.74 -13.31 -1.93
C ARG A 10 -11.21 -11.95 -2.47
N ARG A 11 -10.63 -10.83 -2.02
CA ARG A 11 -10.94 -9.48 -2.53
C ARG A 11 -10.60 -9.32 -4.03
N ARG A 12 -9.49 -9.91 -4.49
CA ARG A 12 -9.13 -9.94 -5.93
C ARG A 12 -10.06 -10.80 -6.80
N ARG A 13 -10.68 -11.85 -6.24
CA ARG A 13 -11.70 -12.65 -6.95
C ARG A 13 -13.04 -11.92 -7.04
N ALA A 14 -13.45 -11.19 -6.00
CA ALA A 14 -14.70 -10.40 -6.00
C ALA A 14 -14.67 -9.20 -6.98
N ALA A 15 -13.51 -8.55 -7.14
CA ALA A 15 -13.34 -7.46 -8.10
C ALA A 15 -13.38 -7.92 -9.57
N LYS A 16 -13.03 -9.18 -9.86
CA LYS A 16 -13.11 -9.75 -11.22
C LYS A 16 -14.50 -10.28 -11.59
N SER A 17 -15.34 -10.65 -10.62
CA SER A 17 -16.70 -11.14 -10.90
C SER A 17 -17.73 -10.03 -11.19
N HIS A 18 -17.44 -8.77 -10.84
CA HIS A 18 -18.34 -7.64 -11.12
C HIS A 18 -18.23 -7.08 -12.55
N ALA A 19 -17.13 -7.34 -13.27
CA ALA A 19 -16.93 -6.86 -14.65
C ALA A 19 -17.59 -7.74 -15.73
N TRP A 20 -18.10 -8.93 -15.38
CA TRP A 20 -18.68 -9.89 -16.34
C TRP A 20 -20.22 -9.96 -16.33
N ARG A 21 -20.91 -9.23 -15.44
CA ARG A 21 -22.38 -9.31 -15.28
C ARG A 21 -23.21 -8.14 -15.83
N TRP A 22 -22.58 -7.14 -16.46
CA TRP A 22 -23.29 -5.96 -17.02
C TRP A 22 -23.27 -5.86 -18.55
N GLY A 23 -22.96 -6.95 -19.26
CA GLY A 23 -22.85 -6.97 -20.72
C GLY A 23 -24.02 -7.58 -21.50
N LEU A 24 -25.10 -8.02 -20.86
CA LEU A 24 -26.19 -8.71 -21.57
C LEU A 24 -27.52 -8.57 -20.82
N ILE A 25 -28.32 -7.55 -21.17
CA ILE A 25 -29.80 -7.48 -21.15
C ILE A 25 -30.14 -6.02 -21.42
N GLY A 26 -30.48 -5.71 -22.67
CA GLY A 26 -30.81 -4.36 -23.08
C GLY A 26 -31.18 -4.28 -24.55
N MET A 27 -32.26 -4.98 -24.97
CA MET A 27 -33.09 -4.60 -26.11
C MET A 27 -34.31 -5.52 -26.26
N ILE A 28 -35.42 -4.94 -26.77
CA ILE A 28 -36.72 -5.53 -27.17
C ILE A 28 -37.75 -5.52 -26.00
N LEU A 29 -38.90 -4.81 -26.01
CA LEU A 29 -39.93 -4.63 -27.05
C LEU A 29 -40.88 -3.46 -26.66
N ILE A 30 -41.26 -2.60 -27.63
CA ILE A 30 -42.41 -1.67 -27.57
C ILE A 30 -43.49 -2.22 -28.51
N LEU A 31 -44.77 -2.30 -28.10
CA LEU A 31 -45.99 -1.95 -28.87
C LEU A 31 -47.32 -2.29 -28.14
N LEU A 32 -48.10 -1.23 -27.85
CA LEU A 32 -49.56 -0.98 -27.94
C LEU A 32 -50.64 -2.00 -27.49
N VAL A 33 -51.65 -1.51 -26.71
CA VAL A 33 -53.12 -1.43 -27.00
C VAL A 33 -53.91 -0.91 -25.74
N PRO A 34 -55.08 -0.24 -25.86
CA PRO A 34 -55.54 0.83 -24.96
C PRO A 34 -56.77 0.54 -24.04
N LEU A 35 -56.98 1.47 -23.09
CA LEU A 35 -58.18 1.91 -22.34
C LEU A 35 -59.38 0.97 -22.10
N GLN A 36 -59.80 0.85 -20.83
CA GLN A 36 -61.12 1.37 -20.37
C GLN A 36 -61.26 1.48 -18.84
N TRP A 37 -62.14 2.39 -18.44
CA TRP A 37 -62.43 2.97 -17.12
C TRP A 37 -63.16 2.06 -16.11
N VAL A 38 -62.94 2.30 -14.80
CA VAL A 38 -64.00 2.34 -13.75
C VAL A 38 -63.58 3.35 -12.65
N TRP A 39 -64.49 4.26 -12.29
CA TRP A 39 -64.42 5.17 -11.13
C TRP A 39 -64.98 4.50 -9.87
N GLY A 40 -64.40 4.79 -8.68
CA GLY A 40 -65.09 4.58 -7.40
C GLY A 40 -64.22 4.69 -6.15
N LEU A 41 -64.44 5.76 -5.37
CA LEU A 41 -64.00 6.05 -4.00
C LEU A 41 -62.55 6.52 -3.77
N ALA A 42 -62.40 7.85 -3.75
CA ALA A 42 -61.21 8.56 -3.33
C ALA A 42 -60.88 8.31 -1.84
N LYS A 43 -59.84 7.53 -1.58
CA LYS A 43 -58.84 7.89 -0.57
C LYS A 43 -57.77 8.68 -1.33
N GLY A 44 -57.39 9.86 -0.85
CA GLY A 44 -56.39 10.69 -1.52
C GLY A 44 -55.14 9.86 -1.85
N PRO A 45 -54.61 9.92 -3.08
CA PRO A 45 -53.44 9.13 -3.45
C PRO A 45 -52.28 9.54 -2.53
N VAL A 46 -51.71 8.55 -1.85
CA VAL A 46 -50.38 8.66 -1.24
C VAL A 46 -49.42 8.94 -2.39
N ALA A 47 -49.00 10.19 -2.55
CA ALA A 47 -48.04 10.58 -3.57
C ALA A 47 -46.71 9.87 -3.24
N LYS A 48 -46.28 8.96 -4.11
CA LYS A 48 -44.90 8.47 -4.11
C LYS A 48 -44.03 9.64 -4.57
N GLY A 49 -42.95 9.95 -3.84
CA GLY A 49 -42.02 11.02 -4.18
C GLY A 49 -41.62 10.95 -5.66
N ASN A 50 -41.71 12.06 -6.37
CA ASN A 50 -41.35 12.18 -7.79
C ASN A 50 -39.94 12.77 -7.91
N PRO A 51 -38.93 12.00 -8.35
CA PRO A 51 -37.55 12.49 -8.47
C PRO A 51 -37.38 13.71 -9.40
N GLU A 52 -38.35 13.98 -10.27
CA GLU A 52 -38.33 15.12 -11.18
C GLU A 52 -38.91 16.43 -10.61
N GLU A 53 -39.76 16.37 -9.59
CA GLU A 53 -40.29 17.57 -8.89
C GLU A 53 -39.35 18.06 -7.78
N ASP A 54 -38.44 17.20 -7.29
CA ASP A 54 -37.44 17.48 -6.24
C ASP A 54 -36.23 18.31 -6.73
N LYS A 55 -36.35 19.04 -7.84
CA LYS A 55 -35.26 19.85 -8.40
C LYS A 55 -34.87 21.05 -7.53
N ASP A 56 -35.74 21.45 -6.60
CA ASP A 56 -35.52 22.59 -5.70
C ASP A 56 -34.94 22.18 -4.32
N ASP A 57 -34.85 20.87 -4.02
CA ASP A 57 -34.40 20.35 -2.71
C ASP A 57 -32.87 20.05 -2.67
N LEU A 58 -32.10 20.83 -3.43
CA LEU A 58 -30.69 20.65 -3.79
C LEU A 58 -29.67 20.65 -2.63
N TYR A 59 -30.08 20.95 -1.39
CA TYR A 59 -29.17 21.24 -0.28
C TYR A 59 -29.34 20.32 0.94
N VAL A 60 -30.05 19.19 0.78
CA VAL A 60 -30.07 18.12 1.79
C VAL A 60 -28.89 17.18 1.55
N GLY A 61 -28.03 17.06 2.55
CA GLY A 61 -26.82 16.25 2.50
C GLY A 61 -27.03 14.87 3.10
N ARG A 62 -26.34 13.88 2.56
CA ARG A 62 -26.25 12.58 3.22
C ARG A 62 -25.15 12.66 4.27
N VAL A 63 -25.52 12.51 5.53
CA VAL A 63 -24.55 12.31 6.61
C VAL A 63 -24.20 10.84 6.61
N GLN A 64 -23.25 10.47 5.74
CA GLN A 64 -22.71 9.12 5.78
C GLN A 64 -21.72 9.02 6.92
N LEU A 65 -22.17 8.45 8.03
CA LEU A 65 -21.32 8.11 9.15
C LEU A 65 -20.54 6.86 8.77
N GLU A 66 -19.32 7.06 8.30
CA GLU A 66 -18.38 5.97 8.10
C GLU A 66 -17.83 5.56 9.47
N VAL A 67 -18.67 4.88 10.25
CA VAL A 67 -18.20 4.15 11.44
C VAL A 67 -17.15 3.15 10.94
N HIS A 68 -15.99 3.13 11.57
CA HIS A 68 -14.80 2.43 11.06
C HIS A 68 -14.96 0.89 10.98
N ASP A 69 -16.10 0.35 11.41
CA ASP A 69 -16.54 -1.03 11.27
C ASP A 69 -17.66 -1.13 10.23
N GLU A 70 -17.66 -2.21 9.44
CA GLU A 70 -18.28 -2.42 8.11
C GLU A 70 -19.80 -2.13 7.94
N THR A 71 -20.48 -1.59 8.94
CA THR A 71 -21.84 -1.05 8.87
C THR A 71 -21.77 0.48 8.80
N SER A 72 -21.72 1.04 7.59
CA SER A 72 -21.94 2.48 7.44
C SER A 72 -23.35 2.81 7.92
N GLN A 73 -23.47 3.46 9.07
CA GLN A 73 -24.73 4.03 9.49
C GLN A 73 -25.03 5.19 8.53
N HIS A 74 -26.19 5.15 7.91
CA HIS A 74 -26.65 6.23 7.05
C HIS A 74 -27.49 7.15 7.94
N CYS A 75 -27.08 8.41 8.02
CA CYS A 75 -27.89 9.50 8.52
C CYS A 75 -28.08 10.53 7.40
N THR A 76 -28.96 11.47 7.65
CA THR A 76 -29.22 12.64 6.84
C THR A 76 -28.87 13.88 7.66
N GLY A 77 -28.58 14.99 6.97
CA GLY A 77 -28.35 16.27 7.59
C GLY A 77 -28.65 17.40 6.62
N SER A 78 -28.92 18.58 7.17
CA SER A 78 -29.42 19.73 6.43
C SER A 78 -28.47 20.91 6.59
N LEU A 79 -28.03 21.52 5.50
CA LEU A 79 -27.23 22.74 5.58
C LEU A 79 -28.12 23.91 6.01
N ILE A 80 -27.92 24.42 7.23
CA ILE A 80 -28.75 25.49 7.82
C ILE A 80 -28.05 26.86 7.83
N ASP A 81 -26.73 26.87 7.70
CA ASP A 81 -25.90 28.06 7.51
C ASP A 81 -24.61 27.65 6.77
N LYS A 82 -23.80 28.64 6.35
CA LYS A 82 -22.49 28.38 5.72
C LYS A 82 -21.59 27.61 6.69
N GLY A 83 -21.31 26.35 6.34
CA GLY A 83 -20.51 25.45 7.17
C GLY A 83 -21.24 24.90 8.40
N VAL A 84 -22.57 24.97 8.48
CA VAL A 84 -23.34 24.40 9.60
C VAL A 84 -24.41 23.46 9.09
N VAL A 85 -24.28 22.19 9.43
CA VAL A 85 -25.25 21.14 9.09
C VAL A 85 -26.01 20.72 10.35
N LEU A 86 -27.34 20.78 10.29
CA LEU A 86 -28.26 20.29 11.31
C LEU A 86 -28.49 18.80 11.11
N THR A 87 -28.41 18.01 12.18
CA THR A 87 -28.71 16.57 12.18
C THR A 87 -29.21 16.14 13.56
N ALA A 88 -29.50 14.86 13.74
CA ALA A 88 -29.86 14.29 15.03
C ALA A 88 -28.61 14.08 15.89
N ALA A 89 -28.72 14.22 17.22
CA ALA A 89 -27.59 13.98 18.10
C ALA A 89 -27.11 12.52 18.03
N HIS A 90 -28.03 11.56 17.90
CA HIS A 90 -27.68 10.15 17.76
C HIS A 90 -26.92 9.85 16.46
N CYS A 91 -27.01 10.70 15.44
CA CYS A 91 -26.16 10.58 14.26
C CYS A 91 -24.71 10.92 14.58
N ILE A 92 -24.46 11.84 15.52
CA ILE A 92 -23.10 12.22 15.91
C ILE A 92 -22.46 11.16 16.82
N ASN A 93 -23.25 10.61 17.74
CA ASN A 93 -22.82 9.57 18.66
C ASN A 93 -23.94 8.53 18.84
N PRO A 94 -23.95 7.47 18.01
CA PRO A 94 -25.06 6.51 17.95
C PRO A 94 -25.04 5.46 19.07
N THR A 95 -24.00 5.40 19.90
CA THR A 95 -23.81 4.23 20.76
C THR A 95 -24.57 4.30 22.09
N ASN A 96 -25.46 3.33 22.28
CA ASN A 96 -26.02 2.92 23.57
C ASN A 96 -25.02 2.11 24.41
N GLU A 97 -23.72 2.35 24.28
CA GLU A 97 -22.72 1.69 25.13
C GLU A 97 -22.07 2.75 26.03
N PRO A 98 -22.25 2.66 27.38
CA PRO A 98 -21.69 3.62 28.33
C PRO A 98 -20.19 3.86 28.16
N ASP A 99 -19.50 2.85 27.63
CA ASP A 99 -18.05 2.88 27.41
C ASP A 99 -17.65 3.46 26.05
N ARG A 100 -18.56 3.58 25.07
CA ARG A 100 -18.27 4.10 23.71
C ARG A 100 -18.70 5.55 23.49
N GLN A 101 -19.36 6.18 24.47
CA GLN A 101 -19.86 7.55 24.39
C GLN A 101 -18.80 8.65 24.16
N PHE A 102 -17.50 8.32 24.10
CA PHE A 102 -16.42 9.30 24.23
C PHE A 102 -15.46 9.38 23.05
N ALA A 103 -15.74 8.72 21.93
CA ALA A 103 -14.98 8.96 20.72
C ALA A 103 -15.49 10.23 20.04
N ALA A 104 -14.61 11.23 19.89
CA ALA A 104 -14.80 12.26 18.88
C ALA A 104 -14.88 11.56 17.53
N HIS A 105 -16.10 11.28 17.06
CA HIS A 105 -16.32 10.63 15.79
C HIS A 105 -16.00 11.67 14.71
N PHE A 106 -14.89 11.46 14.00
CA PHE A 106 -14.58 12.23 12.81
C PHE A 106 -15.52 11.81 11.70
N GLU A 107 -16.48 12.66 11.41
CA GLU A 107 -17.46 12.34 10.39
C GLU A 107 -16.96 12.79 9.03
N ARG A 108 -16.82 11.82 8.12
CA ARG A 108 -16.79 12.12 6.69
C ARG A 108 -18.19 12.43 6.24
N PHE A 109 -18.57 13.69 6.32
CA PHE A 109 -19.80 14.16 5.75
C PHE A 109 -19.67 14.19 4.22
N THR A 110 -20.53 13.45 3.50
CA THR A 110 -20.58 13.55 2.03
C THR A 110 -21.76 14.41 1.64
N LEU A 111 -21.48 15.65 1.27
CA LEU A 111 -22.53 16.45 0.65
C LEU A 111 -22.69 16.02 -0.81
N TYR A 112 -23.94 15.74 -1.16
CA TYR A 112 -24.35 15.55 -2.53
C TYR A 112 -24.79 16.89 -3.08
N GLU A 113 -23.86 17.62 -3.70
CA GLU A 113 -24.18 18.87 -4.37
C GLU A 113 -24.55 18.57 -5.82
N ARG A 114 -25.64 19.16 -6.30
CA ARG A 114 -26.01 19.12 -7.72
C ARG A 114 -25.70 20.49 -8.32
N THR A 115 -24.74 20.49 -9.24
CA THR A 115 -24.30 21.72 -9.92
C THR A 115 -25.38 22.24 -10.87
N LYS A 116 -25.25 23.50 -11.31
CA LYS A 116 -26.13 24.13 -12.32
C LYS A 116 -26.25 23.32 -13.62
N ASP A 117 -25.27 22.47 -13.92
CA ASP A 117 -25.23 21.60 -15.11
C ASP A 117 -25.84 20.20 -14.86
N ASP A 118 -26.58 20.00 -13.77
CA ASP A 118 -27.13 18.70 -13.36
C ASP A 118 -26.06 17.61 -13.07
N LYS A 119 -24.78 18.02 -12.99
CA LYS A 119 -23.70 17.12 -12.58
C LYS A 119 -23.65 17.08 -11.06
N ARG A 120 -23.77 15.88 -10.51
CA ARG A 120 -23.62 15.64 -9.08
C ARG A 120 -22.16 15.56 -8.71
N VAL A 121 -21.76 16.31 -7.69
CA VAL A 121 -20.41 16.26 -7.14
C VAL A 121 -20.55 15.74 -5.72
N ASN A 122 -20.01 14.56 -5.48
CA ASN A 122 -19.83 14.05 -4.13
C ASN A 122 -18.63 14.77 -3.54
N ARG A 123 -18.87 15.69 -2.60
CA ARG A 123 -17.79 16.34 -1.85
C ARG A 123 -17.77 15.76 -0.45
N GLN A 124 -16.63 15.22 -0.06
CA GLN A 124 -16.38 14.80 1.30
C GLN A 124 -15.83 15.99 2.08
N TYR A 125 -16.46 16.28 3.21
CA TYR A 125 -16.04 17.28 4.17
C TYR A 125 -15.73 16.63 5.51
N PHE A 126 -14.94 17.35 6.28
CA PHE A 126 -14.68 17.04 7.67
C PHE A 126 -15.50 17.99 8.52
N ALA A 127 -16.17 17.43 9.53
CA ALA A 127 -17.05 18.18 10.40
C ALA A 127 -16.71 17.94 11.88
N LEU A 128 -16.89 18.99 12.69
CA LEU A 128 -16.92 18.88 14.14
C LEU A 128 -18.36 18.62 14.59
N GLY A 129 -18.61 17.45 15.19
CA GLY A 129 -19.92 17.13 15.75
C GLY A 129 -20.14 17.76 17.12
N VAL A 130 -21.26 18.46 17.27
CA VAL A 130 -21.71 19.09 18.52
C VAL A 130 -23.12 18.57 18.84
N GLN A 131 -23.23 17.71 19.84
CA GLN A 131 -24.52 17.23 20.33
C GLN A 131 -25.15 18.27 21.27
N HIS A 132 -26.48 18.29 21.35
CA HIS A 132 -27.15 19.02 22.41
C HIS A 132 -26.68 18.48 23.78
N PRO A 133 -26.26 19.32 24.74
CA PRO A 133 -25.59 18.81 25.96
C PRO A 133 -26.50 18.03 26.91
N ALA A 134 -27.82 18.18 26.77
CA ALA A 134 -28.81 17.37 27.48
C ALA A 134 -29.28 16.13 26.69
N TYR A 135 -28.68 15.85 25.52
CA TYR A 135 -28.93 14.60 24.81
C TYR A 135 -28.39 13.43 25.63
N ASN A 136 -29.22 12.42 25.83
CA ASN A 136 -28.83 11.21 26.53
C ASN A 136 -29.39 9.98 25.80
N PRO A 137 -28.54 9.20 25.10
CA PRO A 137 -29.01 8.05 24.32
C PRO A 137 -29.64 6.93 25.18
N PHE A 138 -29.49 6.97 26.51
CA PHE A 138 -29.94 5.89 27.41
C PHE A 138 -31.32 6.08 28.02
N VAL A 139 -31.78 7.32 28.14
CA VAL A 139 -32.89 7.64 29.04
C VAL A 139 -34.14 8.00 28.25
N ASP A 140 -34.00 8.63 27.09
CA ASP A 140 -35.11 8.91 26.17
C ASP A 140 -34.60 9.03 24.74
N PHE A 141 -35.00 8.12 23.86
CA PHE A 141 -34.86 8.31 22.40
C PHE A 141 -35.60 9.58 21.90
N GLY A 142 -36.45 10.19 22.73
CA GLY A 142 -37.20 11.41 22.46
C GLY A 142 -36.67 12.72 23.07
N GLY A 143 -35.58 12.67 23.84
CA GLY A 143 -35.10 13.79 24.64
C GLY A 143 -33.89 14.51 24.05
N ASN A 144 -34.09 15.68 23.43
CA ASN A 144 -33.01 16.55 22.94
C ASN A 144 -32.09 15.90 21.89
N ASP A 145 -32.63 15.01 21.06
CA ASP A 145 -31.92 14.37 19.96
C ASP A 145 -31.73 15.34 18.79
N ILE A 146 -30.86 16.32 18.99
CA ILE A 146 -30.52 17.35 18.02
C ILE A 146 -29.04 17.71 18.12
N GLY A 147 -28.39 17.86 16.97
CA GLY A 147 -26.96 18.11 16.88
C GLY A 147 -26.60 18.99 15.69
N LEU A 148 -25.38 19.53 15.75
CA LEU A 148 -24.77 20.32 14.70
C LEU A 148 -23.49 19.64 14.22
N LEU A 149 -23.26 19.69 12.92
CA LEU A 149 -21.99 19.37 12.28
C LEU A 149 -21.40 20.70 11.77
N LEU A 150 -20.30 21.13 12.35
CA LEU A 150 -19.59 22.34 11.94
C LEU A 150 -18.55 21.97 10.89
N VAL A 151 -18.77 22.36 9.65
CA VAL A 151 -18.05 21.95 8.45
C VAL A 151 -17.09 23.04 8.01
N LEU A 152 -15.79 22.74 7.97
CA LEU A 152 -14.80 23.65 7.38
C LEU A 152 -14.98 23.73 5.87
N ASN A 153 -14.92 24.95 5.32
CA ASN A 153 -15.04 25.20 3.88
C ASN A 153 -16.29 24.58 3.23
N GLY A 154 -17.38 24.48 4.00
CA GLY A 154 -18.67 24.00 3.50
C GLY A 154 -19.26 24.90 2.41
N PRO A 155 -20.26 24.40 1.66
CA PRO A 155 -20.94 25.19 0.65
C PRO A 155 -21.61 26.44 1.24
N VAL A 156 -21.83 27.42 0.36
CA VAL A 156 -22.16 28.80 0.74
C VAL A 156 -23.67 29.04 0.91
N GLU A 157 -24.52 28.17 0.38
CA GLU A 157 -25.98 28.42 0.34
C GLU A 157 -26.78 27.38 1.16
N PRO A 158 -27.45 27.81 2.26
CA PRO A 158 -28.27 26.93 3.09
C PRO A 158 -29.63 26.59 2.47
N LEU A 159 -30.21 25.45 2.88
CA LEU A 159 -31.49 24.89 2.40
C LEU A 159 -32.71 25.76 2.74
N GLY A 160 -32.67 26.51 3.84
CA GLY A 160 -33.78 27.35 4.30
C GLY A 160 -33.63 27.80 5.74
N ALA A 161 -34.42 28.79 6.15
CA ALA A 161 -34.37 29.34 7.51
C ALA A 161 -34.97 28.35 8.54
N LEU A 162 -34.42 28.34 9.75
CA LEU A 162 -35.02 27.63 10.89
C LEU A 162 -36.38 28.27 11.24
N ALA A 163 -37.40 27.45 11.47
CA ALA A 163 -38.73 27.95 11.81
C ALA A 163 -38.81 28.34 13.30
N ALA A 164 -38.65 29.62 13.61
CA ALA A 164 -38.98 30.12 14.95
C ALA A 164 -40.47 29.92 15.31
N GLU A 165 -41.31 29.88 14.29
CA GLU A 165 -42.77 29.76 14.38
C GLU A 165 -43.25 28.30 14.24
N ALA A 166 -42.41 27.31 14.55
CA ALA A 166 -42.79 25.90 14.44
C ALA A 166 -43.94 25.50 15.40
N ASP A 167 -44.24 26.33 16.40
CA ASP A 167 -45.41 26.25 17.27
C ASP A 167 -46.73 26.55 16.55
N LYS A 168 -46.69 27.30 15.43
CA LYS A 168 -47.87 27.61 14.61
C LYS A 168 -48.32 26.44 13.74
N VAL A 169 -47.50 25.40 13.61
CA VAL A 169 -47.84 24.19 12.85
C VAL A 169 -48.84 23.36 13.66
N LYS A 170 -49.98 23.03 13.05
CA LYS A 170 -51.12 22.39 13.70
C LYS A 170 -51.27 20.94 13.29
N ASN A 171 -51.94 20.17 14.14
CA ASN A 171 -52.36 18.82 13.78
C ASN A 171 -53.20 18.86 12.50
N GLY A 172 -52.92 17.95 11.56
CA GLY A 172 -53.55 17.92 10.24
C GLY A 172 -52.81 18.72 9.16
N ASP A 173 -51.80 19.52 9.52
CA ASP A 173 -50.96 20.19 8.54
C ASP A 173 -50.11 19.18 7.76
N THR A 174 -49.92 19.45 6.47
CA THR A 174 -49.04 18.65 5.60
C THR A 174 -47.62 19.20 5.66
N VAL A 175 -46.66 18.31 5.89
CA VAL A 175 -45.23 18.60 5.97
C VAL A 175 -44.47 17.86 4.86
N THR A 176 -43.28 18.34 4.54
CA THR A 176 -42.36 17.68 3.62
C THR A 176 -41.19 17.10 4.40
N LEU A 177 -40.85 15.86 4.12
CA LEU A 177 -39.78 15.11 4.77
C LEU A 177 -38.72 14.80 3.73
N ILE A 178 -37.45 14.93 4.09
CA ILE A 178 -36.35 14.62 3.18
C ILE A 178 -35.34 13.72 3.88
N GLY A 179 -34.95 12.61 3.25
CA GLY A 179 -34.03 11.63 3.83
C GLY A 179 -33.25 10.84 2.77
N PHE A 180 -32.13 10.23 3.18
CA PHE A 180 -31.39 9.27 2.36
C PHE A 180 -31.64 7.85 2.89
N THR A 181 -32.36 7.03 2.14
CA THR A 181 -32.63 5.66 2.58
C THR A 181 -31.63 4.66 1.99
N SER A 182 -31.44 3.53 2.67
CA SER A 182 -30.64 2.42 2.12
C SER A 182 -31.15 1.90 0.77
N ALA A 183 -32.47 1.95 0.51
CA ALA A 183 -33.05 1.53 -0.77
C ALA A 183 -32.91 2.58 -1.89
N SER A 184 -32.81 3.86 -1.53
CA SER A 184 -32.70 4.97 -2.49
C SER A 184 -31.33 5.05 -3.19
N GLY A 185 -30.31 4.38 -2.66
CA GLY A 185 -28.92 4.55 -3.11
C GLY A 185 -28.34 5.90 -2.66
N ASN A 186 -27.78 6.67 -3.60
CA ASN A 186 -27.18 8.00 -3.35
C ASN A 186 -28.16 9.15 -3.66
N TYR A 187 -29.46 8.95 -3.47
CA TYR A 187 -30.50 9.91 -3.85
C TYR A 187 -31.28 10.33 -2.60
N PRO A 188 -31.45 11.63 -2.32
CA PRO A 188 -32.42 12.04 -1.33
C PRO A 188 -33.82 11.68 -1.85
N LEU A 189 -34.67 11.14 -0.98
CA LEU A 189 -36.09 10.96 -1.24
C LEU A 189 -36.85 12.05 -0.47
N SER A 190 -37.75 12.75 -1.17
CA SER A 190 -38.73 13.64 -0.52
C SER A 190 -40.09 12.96 -0.42
N GLY A 191 -40.82 13.26 0.66
CA GLY A 191 -42.15 12.72 0.93
C GLY A 191 -43.07 13.72 1.59
N LEU A 192 -44.37 13.57 1.35
CA LEU A 192 -45.39 14.30 2.09
C LEU A 192 -45.91 13.44 3.23
N SER A 193 -46.09 14.07 4.40
CA SER A 193 -46.74 13.47 5.57
C SER A 193 -47.68 14.46 6.25
N VAL A 194 -48.54 13.96 7.13
CA VAL A 194 -49.52 14.75 7.87
C VAL A 194 -49.22 14.66 9.36
N LEU A 195 -49.07 15.81 10.01
CA LEU A 195 -48.84 15.90 11.45
C LEU A 195 -50.02 15.32 12.24
N HIS A 196 -49.74 14.39 13.16
CA HIS A 196 -50.75 13.81 14.04
C HIS A 196 -50.75 14.46 15.41
N ALA A 197 -51.86 14.31 16.14
CA ALA A 197 -52.00 14.87 17.49
C ALA A 197 -50.86 14.42 18.39
N THR A 198 -50.04 15.38 18.80
CA THR A 198 -48.99 15.18 19.79
C THR A 198 -49.63 14.73 21.09
N LYS A 199 -49.19 13.58 21.58
CA LYS A 199 -49.83 12.87 22.69
C LYS A 199 -49.57 13.61 24.01
N GLY A 200 -50.50 14.47 24.42
CA GLY A 200 -50.76 14.77 25.83
C GLY A 200 -49.79 15.68 26.61
N THR A 201 -48.96 16.52 25.99
CA THR A 201 -48.20 17.55 26.71
C THR A 201 -48.42 18.94 26.11
N THR A 202 -48.36 19.98 26.95
CA THR A 202 -48.73 21.36 26.59
C THR A 202 -47.70 22.05 25.69
N GLU A 203 -46.47 21.54 25.60
CA GLU A 203 -45.48 21.88 24.56
C GLU A 203 -44.57 20.65 24.29
N PRO A 204 -44.92 19.80 23.32
CA PRO A 204 -44.12 18.62 23.00
C PRO A 204 -42.81 19.05 22.31
N LYS A 205 -41.67 18.58 22.84
CA LYS A 205 -40.34 18.70 22.24
C LYS A 205 -40.21 17.97 20.89
N GLU A 206 -41.27 17.28 20.49
CA GLU A 206 -41.32 16.36 19.38
C GLU A 206 -42.47 16.72 18.42
N LEU A 207 -42.31 16.28 17.18
CA LEU A 207 -43.34 16.21 16.16
C LEU A 207 -43.60 14.74 15.87
N VAL A 208 -44.87 14.32 15.91
CA VAL A 208 -45.25 12.91 15.70
C VAL A 208 -46.08 12.80 14.42
N TYR A 209 -45.69 11.88 13.55
CA TYR A 209 -46.34 11.62 12.27
C TYR A 209 -46.97 10.24 12.25
N ASP A 210 -48.14 10.13 11.62
CA ASP A 210 -48.77 8.85 11.34
C ASP A 210 -48.18 8.27 10.05
N ARG A 211 -47.30 7.27 10.19
CA ARG A 211 -46.60 6.66 9.06
C ARG A 211 -47.54 5.99 8.08
N SER A 212 -48.73 5.55 8.53
CA SER A 212 -49.75 4.95 7.65
C SER A 212 -50.33 5.94 6.64
N LYS A 213 -50.14 7.24 6.88
CA LYS A 213 -50.58 8.34 6.02
C LYS A 213 -49.42 9.04 5.31
N ALA A 214 -48.18 8.80 5.73
CA ALA A 214 -46.99 9.29 5.07
C ALA A 214 -46.73 8.51 3.76
N GLY A 215 -46.33 9.19 2.70
CA GLY A 215 -45.71 8.52 1.54
C GLY A 215 -44.45 7.76 1.99
N ALA A 216 -44.12 6.67 1.30
CA ALA A 216 -43.07 5.71 1.64
C ALA A 216 -41.63 6.30 1.66
N VAL A 217 -41.34 7.18 2.61
CA VAL A 217 -40.06 7.93 2.67
C VAL A 217 -39.23 7.59 3.88
N PHE A 218 -39.84 7.03 4.93
CA PHE A 218 -39.10 6.65 6.12
C PHE A 218 -38.58 5.22 6.00
N GLU A 219 -37.28 5.06 6.12
CA GLU A 219 -36.53 3.80 6.06
C GLU A 219 -35.19 4.03 6.79
N PRO A 220 -34.56 2.99 7.36
CA PRO A 220 -33.24 3.13 7.97
C PRO A 220 -32.27 3.92 7.07
N GLY A 221 -31.85 5.10 7.53
CA GLY A 221 -30.98 6.02 6.77
C GLY A 221 -31.36 7.51 6.85
N ASP A 222 -32.63 7.78 7.12
CA ASP A 222 -33.26 9.10 7.20
C ASP A 222 -32.99 9.87 8.49
N SER A 223 -32.61 9.19 9.58
CA SER A 223 -32.16 9.77 10.86
C SER A 223 -31.36 11.06 10.67
N GLY A 224 -31.78 12.16 11.29
CA GLY A 224 -31.19 13.48 11.16
C GLY A 224 -31.67 14.33 9.98
N GLY A 225 -32.57 13.79 9.14
CA GLY A 225 -33.16 14.49 8.00
C GLY A 225 -34.10 15.64 8.39
N PRO A 226 -34.25 16.67 7.54
CA PRO A 226 -35.11 17.80 7.85
C PRO A 226 -36.58 17.48 7.59
N THR A 227 -37.42 18.08 8.44
CA THR A 227 -38.84 18.25 8.19
C THR A 227 -39.13 19.70 7.89
N LEU A 228 -39.73 19.94 6.73
CA LEU A 228 -40.02 21.25 6.18
C LEU A 228 -41.51 21.57 6.26
N PHE A 229 -41.81 22.82 6.55
CA PHE A 229 -43.14 23.40 6.42
C PHE A 229 -43.06 24.74 5.68
N THR A 230 -44.10 25.04 4.90
CA THR A 230 -44.14 26.29 4.11
C THR A 230 -44.93 27.36 4.87
N PHE A 231 -44.23 28.37 5.36
CA PHE A 231 -44.82 29.58 5.95
C PHE A 231 -44.75 30.71 4.93
N ASP A 232 -45.88 31.31 4.56
CA ASP A 232 -45.93 32.47 3.65
C ASP A 232 -45.06 32.27 2.38
N LYS A 233 -45.20 31.09 1.75
CA LYS A 233 -44.43 30.64 0.56
C LYS A 233 -42.94 30.37 0.77
N THR A 234 -42.45 30.42 2.02
CA THR A 234 -41.06 30.10 2.37
C THR A 234 -41.01 28.75 3.09
N ARG A 235 -40.24 27.80 2.55
CA ARG A 235 -39.96 26.53 3.25
C ARG A 235 -39.02 26.80 4.42
N LYS A 236 -39.36 26.28 5.60
CA LYS A 236 -38.55 26.38 6.81
C LYS A 236 -38.45 25.02 7.49
N ILE A 237 -37.33 24.76 8.16
CA ILE A 237 -37.13 23.52 8.91
C ILE A 237 -37.86 23.63 10.25
N ILE A 238 -38.79 22.72 10.51
CA ILE A 238 -39.59 22.63 11.74
C ILE A 238 -39.19 21.45 12.63
N GLY A 239 -38.55 20.42 12.08
CA GLY A 239 -38.17 19.20 12.78
C GLY A 239 -36.91 18.55 12.22
N VAL A 240 -36.30 17.68 13.02
CA VAL A 240 -35.17 16.82 12.66
C VAL A 240 -35.56 15.38 12.95
N HIS A 241 -35.49 14.50 11.96
CA HIS A 241 -35.89 13.11 12.13
C HIS A 241 -35.07 12.40 13.19
N SER A 242 -35.73 11.82 14.19
CA SER A 242 -35.07 11.21 15.34
C SER A 242 -35.21 9.70 15.29
N PHE A 243 -36.41 9.15 15.44
CA PHE A 243 -36.64 7.71 15.41
C PHE A 243 -38.04 7.38 14.90
N SER A 244 -38.23 6.09 14.60
CA SER A 244 -39.54 5.51 14.33
C SER A 244 -39.95 4.59 15.47
N GLU A 245 -41.19 4.70 15.93
CA GLU A 245 -41.78 3.82 16.93
C GLU A 245 -42.37 2.56 16.27
N PRO A 246 -41.96 1.36 16.68
CA PRO A 246 -42.54 0.12 16.16
C PRO A 246 -43.99 -0.04 16.61
N ASP A 247 -44.81 -0.64 15.75
CA ASP A 247 -46.16 -1.09 16.12
C ASP A 247 -46.02 -2.16 17.21
N PRO A 248 -46.60 -1.94 18.41
CA PRO A 248 -46.52 -2.92 19.50
C PRO A 248 -47.15 -4.26 19.13
N ASN A 249 -47.96 -4.33 18.08
CA ASN A 249 -48.61 -5.56 17.59
C ASN A 249 -47.94 -6.15 16.34
N LYS A 250 -46.92 -5.49 15.76
CA LYS A 250 -46.23 -5.96 14.55
C LYS A 250 -44.75 -5.60 14.60
N GLU A 251 -43.90 -6.57 14.92
CA GLU A 251 -42.45 -6.42 15.14
C GLU A 251 -41.61 -5.83 13.98
N ARG A 252 -42.22 -5.41 12.85
CA ARG A 252 -41.54 -4.84 11.69
C ARG A 252 -42.30 -3.72 10.98
N GLU A 253 -43.46 -3.31 11.48
CA GLU A 253 -44.15 -2.13 10.97
C GLU A 253 -43.95 -1.00 11.97
N PHE A 254 -43.57 0.17 11.49
CA PHE A 254 -43.54 1.38 12.31
C PHE A 254 -44.87 2.11 12.09
N ILE A 255 -45.50 2.56 13.17
CA ILE A 255 -46.80 3.27 13.11
C ILE A 255 -46.63 4.78 13.26
N THR A 256 -45.58 5.20 13.94
CA THR A 256 -45.30 6.59 14.26
C THR A 256 -43.85 6.93 13.96
N ASP A 257 -43.64 8.06 13.31
CA ASP A 257 -42.31 8.66 13.14
C ASP A 257 -42.24 9.89 14.06
N VAL A 258 -41.07 10.10 14.65
CA VAL A 258 -40.84 11.15 15.64
C VAL A 258 -39.67 12.01 15.21
N ASP A 259 -39.88 13.33 15.17
CA ASP A 259 -38.83 14.30 14.95
C ASP A 259 -38.65 15.20 16.16
N THR A 260 -37.41 15.59 16.41
CA THR A 260 -37.08 16.63 17.39
C THR A 260 -37.49 18.00 16.84
N ARG A 261 -38.33 18.74 17.58
CA ARG A 261 -38.87 20.03 17.15
C ARG A 261 -37.80 21.13 17.22
N VAL A 262 -37.52 21.79 16.10
CA VAL A 262 -36.40 22.75 15.97
C VAL A 262 -36.56 24.01 16.83
N ASN A 263 -37.78 24.55 16.98
CA ASN A 263 -37.99 25.83 17.66
C ASN A 263 -37.61 25.80 19.15
N GLN A 264 -37.71 24.63 19.79
CA GLN A 264 -37.33 24.41 21.20
C GLN A 264 -35.81 24.50 21.42
N TYR A 265 -35.02 24.46 20.33
CA TYR A 265 -33.57 24.41 20.37
C TYR A 265 -32.92 25.59 19.62
N LEU A 266 -33.67 26.64 19.25
CA LEU A 266 -33.10 27.77 18.50
C LEU A 266 -31.92 28.42 19.20
N GLU A 267 -31.92 28.49 20.54
CA GLU A 267 -30.79 29.03 21.28
C GLU A 267 -29.52 28.18 21.06
N PHE A 268 -29.62 26.86 21.21
CA PHE A 268 -28.54 25.93 20.89
C PHE A 268 -28.11 26.02 19.42
N LEU A 269 -29.06 26.01 18.49
CA LEU A 269 -28.80 26.05 17.03
C LEU A 269 -28.19 27.39 16.57
N GLN A 270 -28.49 28.49 17.27
CA GLN A 270 -27.86 29.80 17.08
C GLN A 270 -26.52 29.92 17.83
N GLY A 271 -26.06 28.85 18.47
CA GLY A 271 -24.79 28.78 19.21
C GLY A 271 -24.85 29.32 20.63
N LYS A 272 -26.00 29.82 21.10
CA LYS A 272 -26.19 30.45 22.43
C LYS A 272 -26.02 29.48 23.61
N GLY A 273 -25.86 28.19 23.32
CA GLY A 273 -25.95 27.10 24.30
C GLY A 273 -27.41 26.84 24.69
N GLY A 274 -27.68 25.70 25.31
CA GLY A 274 -28.95 25.52 26.02
C GLY A 274 -28.91 26.20 27.39
N PRO A 275 -29.92 26.03 28.25
CA PRO A 275 -29.94 26.63 29.58
C PRO A 275 -28.62 26.32 30.31
N SER A 276 -28.00 27.36 30.89
CA SER A 276 -26.59 27.40 31.31
C SER A 276 -26.13 26.25 32.22
N ARG A 277 -27.07 25.53 32.84
CA ARG A 277 -26.86 24.27 33.55
C ARG A 277 -28.07 23.35 33.36
N VAL A 278 -27.82 22.11 32.94
CA VAL A 278 -28.79 20.99 33.10
C VAL A 278 -28.17 20.05 34.13
N ASP A 279 -28.90 19.78 35.21
CA ASP A 279 -28.46 18.93 36.33
C ASP A 279 -27.10 19.32 36.95
N GLY A 280 -26.78 20.61 36.93
CA GLY A 280 -25.54 21.15 37.51
C GLY A 280 -24.30 21.04 36.63
N VAL A 281 -24.41 20.40 35.45
CA VAL A 281 -23.35 20.32 34.45
C VAL A 281 -23.45 21.53 33.52
N ARG A 282 -22.31 22.21 33.32
CA ARG A 282 -22.24 23.33 32.38
C ARG A 282 -22.35 22.78 30.96
N GLN A 283 -23.26 23.34 30.18
CA GLN A 283 -23.46 22.96 28.80
C GLN A 283 -22.38 23.58 27.91
N ALA A 284 -21.95 22.86 26.87
CA ALA A 284 -21.01 23.38 25.90
C ALA A 284 -21.61 24.58 25.16
N VAL A 285 -20.90 25.70 25.16
CA VAL A 285 -21.29 26.92 24.42
C VAL A 285 -20.33 27.13 23.26
N LEU A 286 -20.88 27.52 22.11
CA LEU A 286 -20.05 27.92 20.96
C LEU A 286 -19.47 29.31 21.25
N CYS A 287 -18.15 29.39 21.37
CA CYS A 287 -17.41 30.65 21.54
C CYS A 287 -16.68 30.98 20.24
N ARG A 288 -17.08 32.06 19.56
CA ARG A 288 -16.55 32.42 18.24
C ARG A 288 -15.57 33.58 18.32
N TRP A 289 -14.48 33.54 17.54
CA TRP A 289 -13.55 34.67 17.42
C TRP A 289 -14.17 35.85 16.63
N LYS A 290 -14.04 37.07 17.14
CA LYS A 290 -14.60 38.31 16.56
C LYS A 290 -13.67 38.90 15.49
N GLY A 291 -14.20 39.06 14.28
CA GLY A 291 -13.58 39.82 13.18
C GLY A 291 -12.41 39.11 12.49
N ALA A 292 -11.75 39.82 11.56
CA ALA A 292 -10.59 39.32 10.80
C ALA A 292 -9.23 39.66 11.45
N ASP A 293 -9.23 40.51 12.47
CA ASP A 293 -8.00 41.04 13.02
C ASP A 293 -7.24 40.01 13.87
N SER A 294 -5.92 40.03 13.76
CA SER A 294 -5.01 39.26 14.61
C SER A 294 -5.06 39.69 16.09
N GLY A 295 -4.94 38.77 17.06
CA GLY A 295 -5.00 39.12 18.48
C GLY A 295 -4.54 38.03 19.44
N ASP A 296 -4.65 38.31 20.74
CA ASP A 296 -4.31 37.39 21.83
C ASP A 296 -5.57 36.66 22.32
N TRP A 297 -5.50 35.33 22.40
CA TRP A 297 -6.57 34.44 22.86
C TRP A 297 -7.19 34.90 24.18
N ASN A 298 -6.40 35.45 25.10
CA ASN A 298 -6.84 35.80 26.45
C ASN A 298 -7.54 37.17 26.53
N LYS A 299 -7.71 37.88 25.40
CA LYS A 299 -8.45 39.14 25.37
C LYS A 299 -9.92 38.88 25.15
N GLU A 300 -10.68 38.91 26.24
CA GLU A 300 -12.15 38.85 26.33
C GLU A 300 -12.91 39.55 25.18
N THR A 301 -12.52 40.78 24.85
CA THR A 301 -13.11 41.58 23.74
C THR A 301 -13.06 40.91 22.35
N ARG A 302 -12.30 39.83 22.17
CA ARG A 302 -12.12 39.10 20.91
C ARG A 302 -13.02 37.89 20.77
N TRP A 303 -13.82 37.58 21.78
CA TRP A 303 -14.74 36.45 21.74
C TRP A 303 -16.18 36.93 21.69
N GLU A 304 -16.95 36.36 20.77
CA GLU A 304 -18.41 36.43 20.74
C GLU A 304 -18.92 35.14 21.37
N ARG A 305 -19.47 35.29 22.58
CA ARG A 305 -20.16 34.22 23.27
C ARG A 305 -21.64 34.41 23.02
N ALA A 306 -22.28 33.39 22.47
CA ALA A 306 -23.69 33.51 22.13
C ALA A 306 -24.61 33.42 23.37
N SER A 307 -24.10 32.94 24.53
CA SER A 307 -24.81 32.96 25.82
C SER A 307 -24.70 34.30 26.53
N ALA A 308 -25.73 34.71 27.29
CA ALA A 308 -25.77 35.99 28.02
C ALA A 308 -24.81 36.12 29.24
N ASP A 309 -24.01 35.09 29.57
CA ASP A 309 -23.36 35.00 30.89
C ASP A 309 -21.87 34.60 30.83
N PRO A 310 -20.93 35.56 31.00
CA PRO A 310 -20.94 36.91 30.45
C PRO A 310 -20.57 36.92 28.94
N PRO A 311 -21.09 37.87 28.15
CA PRO A 311 -21.02 37.87 26.67
C PRO A 311 -19.62 38.08 26.06
N ASP A 312 -18.67 38.57 26.86
CA ASP A 312 -17.28 38.83 26.45
C ASP A 312 -16.29 37.94 27.23
N ALA A 313 -16.58 36.67 27.45
CA ALA A 313 -15.64 35.77 28.13
C ALA A 313 -14.74 35.03 27.13
N VAL A 314 -13.45 34.92 27.47
CA VAL A 314 -12.54 33.91 26.85
C VAL A 314 -13.19 32.52 26.97
N PRO A 315 -13.02 31.60 25.99
CA PRO A 315 -13.54 30.26 26.07
C PRO A 315 -13.20 29.59 27.40
N GLN A 316 -14.21 29.03 28.03
CA GLN A 316 -14.16 28.40 29.33
C GLN A 316 -14.08 26.88 29.19
N THR A 317 -13.98 26.20 30.32
CA THR A 317 -14.04 24.74 30.35
C THR A 317 -15.37 24.29 29.77
N ASP A 318 -15.31 23.25 28.94
CA ASP A 318 -16.43 22.66 28.22
C ASP A 318 -16.98 23.51 27.05
N ASP A 319 -16.38 24.65 26.71
CA ASP A 319 -16.79 25.41 25.53
C ASP A 319 -16.20 24.82 24.24
N VAL A 320 -16.91 24.99 23.12
CA VAL A 320 -16.38 24.73 21.78
C VAL A 320 -15.85 26.05 21.23
N ALA A 321 -14.54 26.16 21.07
CA ALA A 321 -13.93 27.34 20.48
C ALA A 321 -13.97 27.25 18.95
N ILE A 322 -14.49 28.30 18.32
CA ILE A 322 -14.61 28.43 16.87
C ILE A 322 -13.74 29.61 16.42
N LEU A 323 -12.57 29.27 15.91
CA LEU A 323 -11.66 30.17 15.20
C LEU A 323 -11.92 30.06 13.69
N ASP A 324 -13.17 30.27 13.29
CA ASP A 324 -13.61 30.18 11.90
C ASP A 324 -14.32 31.47 11.51
N PRO A 325 -13.81 32.17 10.49
CA PRO A 325 -14.35 33.40 10.01
C PRO A 325 -15.18 33.19 8.74
N SER A 326 -16.11 32.24 8.60
CA SER A 326 -16.90 32.11 7.35
C SER A 326 -17.74 33.35 6.92
N ARG A 327 -17.58 34.52 7.56
CA ARG A 327 -17.85 35.87 6.99
C ARG A 327 -16.72 36.51 6.17
N ASN A 328 -15.50 35.99 6.18
CA ASN A 328 -14.30 36.51 5.53
C ASN A 328 -13.77 35.47 4.56
N GLU A 329 -14.34 35.40 3.37
CA GLU A 329 -13.63 34.79 2.25
C GLU A 329 -12.34 35.60 2.01
N GLY A 330 -11.19 35.04 2.37
CA GLY A 330 -9.89 35.54 1.91
C GLY A 330 -8.87 35.98 2.96
N ASP A 331 -9.10 35.83 4.27
CA ASP A 331 -8.12 36.28 5.28
C ASP A 331 -7.43 35.11 6.03
N LEU A 332 -6.55 34.40 5.31
CA LEU A 332 -5.63 33.42 5.92
C LEU A 332 -4.58 34.09 6.84
N ASP A 333 -4.54 35.43 6.89
CA ASP A 333 -3.56 36.19 7.65
C ASP A 333 -4.01 36.46 9.10
N THR A 334 -5.28 36.19 9.45
CA THR A 334 -5.76 36.28 10.84
C THR A 334 -4.91 35.38 11.75
N LYS A 335 -4.26 36.01 12.74
CA LYS A 335 -3.35 35.35 13.67
C LYS A 335 -3.86 35.42 15.11
N VAL A 336 -4.09 34.27 15.74
CA VAL A 336 -4.46 34.17 17.16
C VAL A 336 -3.26 33.67 17.95
N ASP A 337 -2.80 34.46 18.93
CA ASP A 337 -1.67 34.11 19.78
C ASP A 337 -2.15 33.62 21.16
N ILE A 338 -1.67 32.45 21.60
CA ILE A 338 -1.77 31.94 22.97
C ILE A 338 -0.38 32.10 23.60
N SER A 339 -0.17 33.22 24.30
CA SER A 339 1.14 33.56 24.92
C SER A 339 1.18 33.42 26.44
N ALA A 340 0.07 33.06 27.09
CA ALA A 340 -0.01 32.81 28.52
C ALA A 340 -0.39 31.35 28.80
N PRO A 341 0.13 30.73 29.87
CA PRO A 341 -0.22 29.35 30.22
C PRO A 341 -1.71 29.18 30.49
N GLY A 342 -2.27 28.07 29.98
CA GLY A 342 -3.53 27.51 30.46
C GLY A 342 -4.78 28.13 29.85
N THR A 343 -5.05 27.83 28.58
CA THR A 343 -6.44 27.90 28.11
C THR A 343 -7.32 27.02 29.00
N ALA A 344 -8.59 27.36 29.10
CA ALA A 344 -9.54 26.45 29.68
C ALA A 344 -9.55 25.12 28.91
N ALA A 345 -10.02 24.06 29.57
CA ALA A 345 -10.12 22.74 28.99
C ALA A 345 -11.33 22.68 28.05
N LEU A 346 -11.10 22.97 26.77
CA LEU A 346 -12.17 23.11 25.78
C LEU A 346 -12.87 21.77 25.52
N GLU A 347 -14.15 21.84 25.19
CA GLU A 347 -14.93 20.70 24.71
C GLU A 347 -14.58 20.36 23.25
N GLY A 348 -14.36 21.39 22.44
CA GLY A 348 -13.96 21.24 21.05
C GLY A 348 -13.20 22.45 20.53
N LEU A 349 -12.51 22.26 19.41
CA LEU A 349 -11.86 23.34 18.69
C LEU A 349 -12.08 23.17 17.19
N LEU A 350 -12.57 24.23 16.55
CA LEU A 350 -12.58 24.36 15.10
C LEU A 350 -11.76 25.58 14.75
N THR A 351 -10.77 25.44 13.87
CA THR A 351 -9.89 26.54 13.49
C THR A 351 -9.56 26.54 12.01
N ASP A 352 -9.76 27.68 11.35
CA ASP A 352 -9.35 27.92 9.95
C ASP A 352 -8.33 29.07 9.82
N VAL A 353 -7.84 29.58 10.96
CA VAL A 353 -6.89 30.70 11.04
C VAL A 353 -5.49 30.24 11.47
N LYS A 354 -4.52 31.18 11.53
CA LYS A 354 -3.20 30.91 12.08
C LYS A 354 -3.21 31.01 13.62
N LEU A 355 -3.09 29.88 14.31
CA LEU A 355 -3.02 29.79 15.77
C LEU A 355 -1.57 29.59 16.23
N ASN A 356 -0.97 30.54 16.95
CA ASN A 356 0.37 30.38 17.51
C ASN A 356 0.34 30.17 19.01
N ILE A 357 1.07 29.16 19.47
CA ILE A 357 1.15 28.74 20.87
C ILE A 357 2.62 28.83 21.28
N ALA A 358 2.98 29.88 22.00
CA ALA A 358 4.36 30.20 22.36
C ALA A 358 4.42 30.85 23.75
N ASN A 359 5.61 31.19 24.23
CA ASN A 359 5.84 31.90 25.50
C ASN A 359 5.23 31.22 26.74
N ASN A 360 5.34 29.88 26.80
CA ASN A 360 4.69 28.98 27.76
C ASN A 360 3.16 28.92 27.62
N GLY A 361 2.62 29.40 26.50
CA GLY A 361 1.24 29.20 26.10
C GLY A 361 0.87 27.72 26.09
N SER A 362 -0.32 27.40 26.58
CA SER A 362 -0.81 26.03 26.64
C SER A 362 -2.26 25.94 26.20
N LEU A 363 -2.52 25.20 25.13
CA LEU A 363 -3.87 24.88 24.64
C LEU A 363 -4.27 23.47 25.09
N VAL A 364 -5.46 23.33 25.65
CA VAL A 364 -5.99 22.02 26.06
C VAL A 364 -7.41 21.83 25.53
N VAL A 365 -7.61 20.84 24.67
CA VAL A 365 -8.93 20.36 24.25
C VAL A 365 -9.17 19.00 24.87
N LYS A 366 -10.14 18.91 25.76
CA LYS A 366 -10.45 17.69 26.52
C LYS A 366 -11.71 16.97 26.04
N GLY A 367 -12.65 17.72 25.49
CA GLY A 367 -13.98 17.20 25.22
C GLY A 367 -14.09 16.25 24.05
N ILE A 368 -15.28 15.67 23.95
CA ILE A 368 -15.65 14.65 22.98
C ILE A 368 -15.97 15.24 21.61
N SER A 369 -16.19 16.55 21.52
CA SER A 369 -16.52 17.19 20.23
C SER A 369 -15.35 17.10 19.23
N GLY A 370 -14.10 16.95 19.70
CA GLY A 370 -12.93 16.75 18.83
C GLY A 370 -12.17 18.03 18.49
N THR A 371 -11.27 17.95 17.52
CA THR A 371 -10.65 19.15 16.94
C THR A 371 -10.54 19.04 15.44
N LEU A 372 -10.88 20.13 14.76
CA LEU A 372 -10.77 20.27 13.32
C LEU A 372 -9.92 21.49 12.97
N ASN A 373 -8.80 21.28 12.29
CA ASN A 373 -7.86 22.32 11.86
C ASN A 373 -7.81 22.43 10.33
N GLY A 374 -8.30 23.53 9.77
CA GLY A 374 -8.09 23.94 8.38
C GLY A 374 -7.03 25.02 8.18
N GLY A 375 -6.70 25.74 9.25
CA GLY A 375 -5.71 26.82 9.24
C GLY A 375 -4.28 26.35 9.48
N GLU A 376 -3.53 27.13 10.26
CA GLU A 376 -2.12 26.85 10.60
C GLU A 376 -1.91 26.88 12.12
N ILE A 377 -1.55 25.76 12.74
CA ILE A 377 -1.23 25.70 14.18
C ILE A 377 0.29 25.69 14.36
N ASN A 378 0.85 26.75 14.93
CA ASN A 378 2.27 26.87 15.27
C ASN A 378 2.47 26.66 16.77
N ILE A 379 3.42 25.81 17.15
CA ILE A 379 3.71 25.48 18.56
C ILE A 379 5.20 25.65 18.81
N GLY A 380 5.58 26.52 19.73
CA GLY A 380 6.96 26.66 20.22
C GLY A 380 7.87 27.58 19.40
N ASP A 381 7.35 28.59 18.72
CA ASP A 381 8.17 29.52 17.92
C ASP A 381 9.01 30.45 18.83
N GLY A 382 10.32 30.16 18.97
CA GLY A 382 11.29 30.92 19.79
C GLY A 382 11.28 30.61 21.29
N SER A 383 10.16 30.17 21.86
CA SER A 383 9.98 29.85 23.28
C SER A 383 9.09 28.61 23.46
N ALA A 384 8.97 28.07 24.68
CA ALA A 384 8.19 26.87 24.89
C ALA A 384 6.70 27.10 24.60
N GLY A 385 6.00 26.08 24.11
CA GLY A 385 4.56 26.10 23.89
C GLY A 385 4.02 24.68 23.90
N SER A 386 2.78 24.48 24.35
CA SER A 386 2.18 23.15 24.39
C SER A 386 0.74 23.12 23.91
N ALA A 387 0.39 22.09 23.15
CA ALA A 387 -1.01 21.78 22.85
C ALA A 387 -1.31 20.33 23.22
N GLN A 388 -2.43 20.11 23.88
CA GLN A 388 -2.91 18.79 24.26
C GLN A 388 -4.33 18.59 23.75
N PHE A 389 -4.50 17.66 22.83
CA PHE A 389 -5.82 17.20 22.39
C PHE A 389 -6.02 15.81 22.97
N ARG A 390 -6.95 15.70 23.91
CA ARG A 390 -7.29 14.42 24.52
C ARG A 390 -8.14 13.59 23.58
N CYS A 391 -8.94 14.25 22.77
CA CYS A 391 -9.72 13.68 21.68
C CYS A 391 -8.89 13.56 20.40
N GLY A 392 -9.56 13.17 19.32
CA GLY A 392 -8.97 13.17 18.00
C GLY A 392 -8.79 14.58 17.43
N LEU A 393 -7.71 14.77 16.67
CA LEU A 393 -7.43 15.93 15.82
C LEU A 393 -7.51 15.56 14.34
N ASP A 394 -8.35 16.26 13.59
CA ASP A 394 -8.40 16.21 12.13
C ASP A 394 -7.71 17.45 11.55
N ASN A 395 -6.62 17.21 10.83
CA ASN A 395 -5.75 18.23 10.30
C ASN A 395 -5.87 18.29 8.78
N VAL A 396 -6.78 19.11 8.29
CA VAL A 396 -6.86 19.50 6.86
C VAL A 396 -6.00 20.73 6.54
N GLY A 397 -5.46 21.38 7.58
CA GLY A 397 -4.53 22.50 7.54
C GLY A 397 -3.06 22.13 7.75
N THR A 398 -2.30 23.05 8.31
CA THR A 398 -0.88 22.89 8.63
C THR A 398 -0.65 22.91 10.13
N ILE A 399 0.23 22.04 10.63
CA ILE A 399 0.70 22.07 12.02
C ILE A 399 2.23 22.18 11.98
N ASN A 400 2.80 23.18 12.63
CA ASN A 400 4.24 23.35 12.80
C ASN A 400 4.61 23.28 14.29
N ILE A 401 5.40 22.29 14.68
CA ILE A 401 5.90 22.10 16.04
C ILE A 401 7.38 22.43 16.02
N LYS A 402 7.72 23.64 16.45
CA LYS A 402 9.08 24.19 16.49
C LYS A 402 9.83 23.75 17.76
N ALA A 403 11.10 24.11 17.87
CA ALA A 403 11.95 23.79 19.00
C ALA A 403 11.29 24.20 20.33
N LYS A 404 11.29 23.30 21.33
CA LYS A 404 10.58 23.45 22.63
C LYS A 404 9.04 23.44 22.55
N GLY A 405 8.45 23.31 21.37
CA GLY A 405 7.03 23.04 21.18
C GLY A 405 6.68 21.58 21.48
N THR A 406 5.54 21.34 22.12
CA THR A 406 5.01 19.98 22.35
C THR A 406 3.55 19.86 21.94
N LEU A 407 3.24 18.89 21.07
CA LEU A 407 1.88 18.47 20.74
C LEU A 407 1.63 17.07 21.29
N THR A 408 0.58 16.89 22.10
CA THR A 408 0.17 15.58 22.62
C THR A 408 -1.27 15.24 22.23
N LEU A 409 -1.47 14.06 21.64
CA LEU A 409 -2.76 13.57 21.14
C LEU A 409 -3.15 12.25 21.84
N GLY A 410 -4.41 12.11 22.26
CA GLY A 410 -4.97 10.84 22.77
C GLY A 410 -4.57 10.46 24.19
N ASN A 411 -4.27 11.44 25.07
CA ASN A 411 -3.74 11.20 26.42
C ASN A 411 -4.82 10.98 27.50
N THR A 412 -5.85 10.17 27.25
CA THR A 412 -6.90 9.87 28.25
C THR A 412 -7.05 8.39 28.52
N SER A 413 -7.28 8.09 29.79
CA SER A 413 -7.85 6.82 30.30
C SER A 413 -9.34 6.65 29.93
N LEU A 414 -9.93 7.64 29.24
CA LEU A 414 -11.35 7.71 28.93
C LEU A 414 -11.73 7.00 27.64
N PHE A 415 -10.75 6.55 26.85
CA PHE A 415 -11.08 5.70 25.71
C PHE A 415 -11.06 4.23 26.12
N PRO A 416 -12.11 3.46 25.80
CA PRO A 416 -12.09 2.03 26.00
C PRO A 416 -10.96 1.39 25.17
N ASP A 417 -10.32 0.35 25.71
CA ASP A 417 -9.26 -0.45 25.07
C ASP A 417 -9.67 -1.13 23.74
N THR A 418 -10.91 -0.95 23.29
CA THR A 418 -11.50 -1.67 22.15
C THR A 418 -11.58 -0.85 20.88
N ALA A 419 -11.48 0.48 20.95
CA ALA A 419 -11.69 1.33 19.79
C ALA A 419 -10.38 1.55 19.00
N THR A 420 -10.43 1.31 17.69
CA THR A 420 -9.31 1.40 16.73
C THR A 420 -8.85 2.84 16.46
N ASP A 421 -8.88 3.70 17.48
CA ASP A 421 -8.95 5.15 17.32
C ASP A 421 -7.68 5.74 16.74
N THR A 422 -7.76 6.09 15.47
CA THR A 422 -6.94 7.13 14.88
C THR A 422 -7.24 8.43 15.62
N VAL A 423 -6.26 8.98 16.34
CA VAL A 423 -6.39 10.27 17.06
C VAL A 423 -5.77 11.43 16.30
N LEU A 424 -5.07 11.15 15.19
CA LEU A 424 -4.62 12.17 14.26
C LEU A 424 -4.93 11.73 12.83
N LEU A 425 -5.80 12.48 12.18
CA LEU A 425 -6.00 12.42 10.73
C LEU A 425 -5.20 13.56 10.10
N ASN A 426 -4.03 13.28 9.52
CA ASN A 426 -3.25 14.31 8.82
C ASN A 426 -3.63 14.35 7.34
N GLY A 427 -4.58 15.21 6.98
CA GLY A 427 -5.03 15.46 5.61
C GLY A 427 -4.05 16.28 4.76
N LYS A 428 -3.26 17.18 5.36
CA LYS A 428 -2.40 18.13 4.61
C LYS A 428 -0.94 18.14 5.07
N SER A 429 -0.58 18.78 6.18
CA SER A 429 0.84 18.81 6.61
C SER A 429 1.05 18.95 8.11
N VAL A 430 1.98 18.17 8.66
CA VAL A 430 2.53 18.30 10.01
C VAL A 430 4.06 18.37 9.89
N LEU A 431 4.66 19.44 10.41
CA LEU A 431 6.10 19.65 10.49
C LEU A 431 6.54 19.64 11.95
N VAL A 432 7.47 18.76 12.32
CA VAL A 432 8.14 18.72 13.62
C VAL A 432 9.59 19.15 13.43
N ASP A 433 9.92 20.38 13.83
CA ASP A 433 11.21 21.05 13.57
C ASP A 433 11.86 21.39 14.92
N GLY A 434 12.54 20.41 15.52
CA GLY A 434 13.10 20.49 16.88
C GLY A 434 12.10 20.37 18.04
N GLY A 435 10.80 20.30 17.72
CA GLY A 435 9.75 20.09 18.70
C GLY A 435 9.48 18.62 19.02
N LYS A 436 8.34 18.39 19.70
CA LYS A 436 7.89 17.06 20.11
C LYS A 436 6.42 16.81 19.71
N LEU A 437 6.17 15.74 18.97
CA LEU A 437 4.84 15.20 18.68
C LEU A 437 4.65 13.87 19.44
N GLU A 438 3.61 13.76 20.26
CA GLU A 438 3.25 12.53 20.94
C GLU A 438 1.82 12.12 20.59
N VAL A 439 1.69 11.10 19.75
CA VAL A 439 0.42 10.45 19.42
C VAL A 439 0.31 9.18 20.25
N LYS A 440 -0.51 9.19 21.30
CA LYS A 440 -0.61 8.05 22.21
C LYS A 440 -1.28 6.84 21.57
N LYS A 441 -2.15 7.05 20.58
CA LYS A 441 -2.85 6.01 19.81
C LYS A 441 -2.40 5.96 18.34
N ALA A 442 -3.30 5.64 17.41
CA ALA A 442 -2.98 5.53 15.99
C ALA A 442 -2.98 6.90 15.30
N LEU A 443 -2.14 7.03 14.26
CA LEU A 443 -2.07 8.18 13.35
C LEU A 443 -2.39 7.69 11.94
N GLU A 444 -3.28 8.37 11.23
CA GLU A 444 -3.46 8.18 9.79
C GLU A 444 -2.90 9.40 9.04
N ASN A 445 -1.91 9.15 8.20
CA ASN A 445 -1.24 10.18 7.41
C ASN A 445 -1.71 10.09 5.96
N ARG A 446 -2.42 11.12 5.49
CA ARG A 446 -2.83 11.30 4.09
C ARG A 446 -2.10 12.44 3.39
N GLY A 447 -1.52 13.35 4.18
CA GLY A 447 -0.69 14.46 3.73
C GLY A 447 0.79 14.23 4.02
N THR A 448 1.51 15.29 4.37
CA THR A 448 2.94 15.23 4.69
C THR A 448 3.16 15.26 6.20
N LEU A 449 3.90 14.29 6.76
CA LEU A 449 4.47 14.36 8.10
C LEU A 449 5.99 14.50 7.97
N GLN A 450 6.55 15.67 8.25
CA GLN A 450 7.98 15.94 8.18
C GLN A 450 8.58 16.12 9.57
N ILE A 451 9.73 15.50 9.84
CA ILE A 451 10.49 15.62 11.10
C ILE A 451 11.91 16.06 10.75
N LYS A 452 12.35 17.19 11.32
CA LYS A 452 13.67 17.78 11.13
C LYS A 452 14.16 18.48 12.41
N GLY A 453 15.41 18.98 12.40
CA GLY A 453 15.94 19.84 13.46
C GLY A 453 16.03 19.21 14.85
N ALA A 454 16.39 17.93 14.98
CA ALA A 454 16.35 17.16 16.23
C ALA A 454 14.93 16.96 16.81
N GLY A 455 13.89 17.17 15.99
CA GLY A 455 12.50 16.93 16.35
C GLY A 455 12.24 15.47 16.69
N THR A 456 11.21 15.23 17.51
CA THR A 456 10.80 13.88 17.91
C THR A 456 9.31 13.68 17.66
N ALA A 457 8.94 12.54 17.07
CA ALA A 457 7.55 12.11 16.95
C ALA A 457 7.42 10.68 17.48
N ASN A 458 6.45 10.45 18.36
CA ASN A 458 6.17 9.14 18.94
C ASN A 458 4.71 8.77 18.66
N ALA A 459 4.45 7.57 18.12
CA ALA A 459 3.10 7.11 17.79
C ALA A 459 2.80 5.72 18.35
N GLY A 460 1.64 5.57 19.02
CA GLY A 460 1.09 4.30 19.46
C GLY A 460 1.57 3.80 20.84
N ALA A 461 2.07 4.69 21.70
CA ALA A 461 2.60 4.32 23.02
C ALA A 461 1.58 3.62 23.94
N ASN A 462 0.30 3.93 23.76
CA ASN A 462 -0.81 3.42 24.57
C ASN A 462 -1.74 2.49 23.78
N LEU A 463 -1.29 1.96 22.63
CA LEU A 463 -2.10 0.99 21.91
C LEU A 463 -2.22 -0.30 22.73
N PRO A 464 -3.43 -0.82 22.96
CA PRO A 464 -3.63 -2.02 23.77
C PRO A 464 -2.86 -3.19 23.14
N GLY A 465 -2.05 -3.88 23.96
CA GLY A 465 -1.25 -5.02 23.52
C GLY A 465 -2.07 -6.26 23.12
N LYS A 466 -3.41 -6.20 23.17
CA LYS A 466 -4.30 -7.23 22.65
C LYS A 466 -4.41 -7.06 21.13
N ALA A 467 -3.88 -8.02 20.39
CA ALA A 467 -4.23 -8.20 18.98
C ALA A 467 -5.74 -8.45 18.90
N LEU A 468 -6.50 -7.46 18.45
CA LEU A 468 -7.93 -7.58 18.16
C LEU A 468 -8.08 -8.61 17.02
N ASP A 469 -8.47 -9.85 17.32
CA ASP A 469 -9.03 -10.85 16.40
C ASP A 469 -8.49 -10.86 14.94
N GLY A 470 -7.16 -10.83 14.78
CA GLY A 470 -6.49 -10.90 13.47
C GLY A 470 -6.38 -9.58 12.70
N ARG A 471 -6.84 -8.45 13.25
CA ARG A 471 -6.52 -7.10 12.79
C ARG A 471 -5.27 -6.63 13.56
N ALA A 472 -4.15 -6.43 12.85
CA ALA A 472 -2.94 -5.92 13.47
C ALA A 472 -3.18 -4.47 13.93
N THR A 473 -2.90 -4.16 15.20
CA THR A 473 -2.93 -2.78 15.69
C THR A 473 -1.79 -2.01 15.03
N VAL A 474 -2.12 -0.96 14.27
CA VAL A 474 -1.16 -0.15 13.52
C VAL A 474 -0.97 1.19 14.23
N SER A 475 0.28 1.57 14.48
CA SER A 475 0.61 2.88 15.09
C SER A 475 0.50 4.00 14.07
N ILE A 476 0.92 3.77 12.83
CA ILE A 476 0.80 4.73 11.73
C ILE A 476 0.28 4.04 10.47
N LEU A 477 -0.82 4.55 9.94
CA LEU A 477 -1.34 4.25 8.61
C LEU A 477 -0.93 5.37 7.66
N ASN A 478 0.08 5.16 6.83
CA ASN A 478 0.46 6.11 5.78
C ASN A 478 -0.29 5.76 4.50
N SER A 479 -1.25 6.57 4.08
CA SER A 479 -2.08 6.32 2.89
C SER A 479 -1.26 6.44 1.60
N ASP A 480 -1.85 6.06 0.47
CA ASP A 480 -1.31 6.21 -0.88
C ASP A 480 -0.83 7.63 -1.24
N LYS A 481 -1.52 8.64 -0.74
CA LYS A 481 -1.16 10.06 -0.87
C LYS A 481 -0.22 10.56 0.23
N GLY A 482 -0.07 9.79 1.30
CA GLY A 482 0.71 10.14 2.46
C GLY A 482 2.21 10.11 2.20
N SER A 483 2.92 11.12 2.72
CA SER A 483 4.37 11.20 2.71
C SER A 483 4.91 11.43 4.13
N ILE A 484 5.73 10.52 4.63
CA ILE A 484 6.46 10.69 5.89
C ILE A 484 7.92 10.96 5.54
N VAL A 485 8.49 12.04 6.05
CA VAL A 485 9.88 12.45 5.82
C VAL A 485 10.56 12.68 7.16
N VAL A 486 11.66 12.00 7.43
CA VAL A 486 12.45 12.12 8.67
C VAL A 486 13.86 12.54 8.29
N ASP A 487 14.14 13.83 8.18
CA ASP A 487 15.42 14.35 7.69
C ASP A 487 16.49 14.34 8.79
N GLU A 488 16.17 14.97 9.93
CA GLU A 488 17.01 15.08 11.12
C GLU A 488 16.14 14.96 12.38
N GLY A 489 16.18 13.82 13.08
CA GLY A 489 15.32 13.62 14.24
C GLY A 489 14.87 12.18 14.38
N ASN A 490 13.88 11.95 15.25
CA ASN A 490 13.47 10.61 15.64
C ASN A 490 11.97 10.40 15.44
N LEU A 491 11.59 9.35 14.72
CA LEU A 491 10.23 8.83 14.65
C LEU A 491 10.18 7.46 15.34
N THR A 492 9.47 7.36 16.46
CA THR A 492 9.27 6.09 17.17
C THR A 492 7.84 5.60 17.01
N MET A 493 7.68 4.37 16.54
CA MET A 493 6.40 3.67 16.41
C MET A 493 6.44 2.42 17.27
N PHE A 494 5.39 2.16 18.04
CA PHE A 494 5.47 1.11 19.05
C PHE A 494 4.95 -0.26 18.61
N VAL A 495 3.97 -0.36 17.70
CA VAL A 495 3.33 -1.65 17.39
C VAL A 495 3.51 -2.08 15.94
N GLY A 496 3.08 -1.28 14.98
CA GLY A 496 3.09 -1.63 13.56
C GLY A 496 2.98 -0.42 12.65
N PHE A 497 3.41 -0.60 11.39
CA PHE A 497 3.41 0.46 10.38
C PHE A 497 2.86 -0.10 9.06
N LEU A 498 1.83 0.54 8.54
CA LEU A 498 1.29 0.23 7.22
C LEU A 498 1.59 1.39 6.27
N ASN A 499 2.44 1.15 5.28
CA ASN A 499 2.83 2.12 4.27
C ASN A 499 2.18 1.81 2.93
N SER A 500 1.30 2.71 2.50
CA SER A 500 0.71 2.75 1.17
C SER A 500 1.28 3.89 0.31
N GLY A 501 1.96 4.88 0.92
CA GLY A 501 2.55 6.02 0.23
C GLY A 501 4.08 6.04 0.31
N ARG A 502 4.67 7.18 0.66
CA ARG A 502 6.12 7.38 0.75
C ARG A 502 6.59 7.50 2.20
N LEU A 503 7.64 6.77 2.56
CA LEU A 503 8.47 7.02 3.75
C LEU A 503 9.90 7.33 3.29
N ALA A 504 10.44 8.48 3.66
CA ALA A 504 11.82 8.87 3.41
C ALA A 504 12.54 9.17 4.73
N VAL A 505 13.71 8.57 4.93
CA VAL A 505 14.58 8.80 6.09
C VAL A 505 15.87 9.44 5.59
N GLY A 506 16.08 10.71 5.89
CA GLY A 506 17.23 11.51 5.46
C GLY A 506 18.46 11.36 6.37
N THR A 507 19.39 12.31 6.25
CA THR A 507 20.80 12.10 6.63
C THR A 507 21.12 11.94 8.10
N LYS A 508 20.18 12.26 8.99
CA LYS A 508 20.28 11.94 10.42
C LYS A 508 18.92 11.50 10.97
N GLY A 509 18.04 11.05 10.07
CA GLY A 509 16.74 10.56 10.43
C GLY A 509 16.87 9.19 11.09
N VAL A 510 16.19 9.01 12.22
CA VAL A 510 16.08 7.72 12.88
C VAL A 510 14.61 7.35 12.95
N VAL A 511 14.27 6.22 12.33
CA VAL A 511 12.94 5.61 12.44
C VAL A 511 13.08 4.31 13.22
N SER A 512 12.33 4.19 14.29
CA SER A 512 12.36 3.05 15.21
C SER A 512 10.97 2.45 15.33
N ILE A 513 10.80 1.19 14.96
CA ILE A 513 9.52 0.48 14.98
C ILE A 513 9.63 -0.72 15.93
N GLY A 514 8.75 -0.78 16.93
CA GLY A 514 8.71 -1.85 17.92
C GLY A 514 9.70 -1.72 19.09
N GLN A 515 10.31 -0.53 19.26
CA GLN A 515 11.26 -0.25 20.34
C GLN A 515 10.55 0.00 21.69
N ASN A 516 11.13 -0.51 22.79
CA ASN A 516 10.85 -0.15 24.19
C ASN A 516 9.39 0.12 24.54
N LEU A 517 8.51 -0.82 24.23
CA LEU A 517 7.20 -0.85 24.86
C LEU A 517 7.35 -1.31 26.33
N PRO A 518 6.92 -0.52 27.33
CA PRO A 518 6.72 -0.99 28.70
C PRO A 518 5.50 -1.92 28.83
N ILE A 519 5.15 -2.66 27.76
CA ILE A 519 3.92 -3.45 27.68
C ILE A 519 4.10 -4.81 28.37
N PRO A 520 3.05 -5.32 29.05
CA PRO A 520 3.00 -6.68 29.56
C PRO A 520 3.36 -7.75 28.50
N PRO A 521 3.87 -8.93 28.90
CA PRO A 521 4.54 -9.95 28.07
C PRO A 521 3.69 -10.68 26.99
N LYS A 522 2.80 -9.99 26.28
CA LYS A 522 1.82 -10.60 25.35
C LYS A 522 1.79 -10.05 23.92
N ALA A 523 2.44 -8.93 23.61
CA ALA A 523 2.56 -8.46 22.22
C ALA A 523 3.64 -9.27 21.47
N LYS A 524 3.21 -10.24 20.65
CA LYS A 524 4.11 -11.28 20.09
C LYS A 524 4.81 -10.91 18.78
N SER A 525 4.41 -9.86 18.06
CA SER A 525 4.98 -9.56 16.73
C SER A 525 4.85 -8.09 16.34
N VAL A 526 5.87 -7.56 15.66
CA VAL A 526 5.89 -6.23 15.04
C VAL A 526 5.88 -6.44 13.52
N LEU A 527 5.01 -5.72 12.82
CA LEU A 527 4.82 -5.88 11.39
C LEU A 527 4.89 -4.53 10.68
N VAL A 528 5.81 -4.43 9.72
CA VAL A 528 5.89 -3.33 8.75
C VAL A 528 5.47 -3.87 7.40
N VAL A 529 4.47 -3.24 6.80
CA VAL A 529 3.94 -3.65 5.51
C VAL A 529 4.00 -2.49 4.54
N ASN A 530 4.68 -2.69 3.41
CA ASN A 530 4.70 -1.80 2.26
C ASN A 530 3.82 -2.45 1.18
N CYS A 531 2.59 -1.99 0.98
CA CYS A 531 1.53 -2.83 0.36
C CYS A 531 0.94 -2.38 -0.97
N LEU A 532 1.14 -1.13 -1.42
CA LEU A 532 0.49 -0.64 -2.63
C LEU A 532 1.49 -0.44 -3.77
N ALA A 533 1.00 -0.58 -5.00
CA ALA A 533 1.77 -0.24 -6.17
C ALA A 533 2.22 1.24 -6.11
N GLY A 534 3.53 1.47 -6.19
CA GLY A 534 4.12 2.81 -6.09
C GLY A 534 4.45 3.26 -4.67
N SER A 535 4.12 2.47 -3.64
CA SER A 535 4.56 2.77 -2.28
C SER A 535 6.07 2.56 -2.16
N SER A 536 6.75 3.48 -1.47
CA SER A 536 8.21 3.49 -1.38
C SER A 536 8.70 3.78 0.02
N ILE A 537 9.77 3.08 0.41
CA ILE A 537 10.54 3.34 1.62
C ILE A 537 11.97 3.62 1.18
N THR A 538 12.48 4.82 1.47
CA THR A 538 13.85 5.22 1.14
C THR A 538 14.59 5.60 2.40
N VAL A 539 15.72 4.97 2.68
CA VAL A 539 16.65 5.35 3.74
C VAL A 539 17.91 5.90 3.08
N GLY A 540 18.05 7.22 3.12
CA GLY A 540 19.15 7.98 2.54
C GLY A 540 20.39 8.06 3.45
N ALA A 541 21.43 8.72 2.95
CA ALA A 541 22.77 8.72 3.50
C ALA A 541 22.85 9.16 4.96
N GLY A 542 23.15 8.28 5.91
CA GLY A 542 23.21 8.58 7.35
C GLY A 542 21.89 8.32 8.11
N GLY A 543 20.81 8.02 7.38
CA GLY A 543 19.53 7.61 7.95
C GLY A 543 19.56 6.19 8.51
N THR A 544 18.74 5.95 9.54
CA THR A 544 18.59 4.63 10.18
C THR A 544 17.11 4.26 10.28
N LEU A 545 16.76 3.06 9.83
CA LEU A 545 15.46 2.42 10.04
C LEU A 545 15.66 1.11 10.81
N THR A 546 15.17 1.04 12.03
CA THR A 546 15.24 -0.16 12.87
C THR A 546 13.84 -0.70 13.12
N ILE A 547 13.63 -1.98 12.81
CA ILE A 547 12.39 -2.71 13.06
C ILE A 547 12.76 -3.87 13.98
N SER A 548 12.31 -3.83 15.23
CA SER A 548 12.67 -4.82 16.23
C SER A 548 11.45 -5.30 16.99
N ALA A 549 11.39 -6.58 17.34
CA ALA A 549 10.39 -7.12 18.26
C ALA A 549 11.11 -7.78 19.44
N ARG A 550 10.55 -7.65 20.65
CA ARG A 550 11.20 -8.19 21.86
C ARG A 550 11.26 -9.71 21.93
N GLU A 551 10.22 -10.43 21.49
CA GLU A 551 10.07 -11.84 21.90
C GLU A 551 9.97 -12.90 20.79
N LYS A 552 9.47 -12.60 19.57
CA LYS A 552 9.32 -13.66 18.55
C LYS A 552 9.72 -13.27 17.15
N PHE A 553 9.21 -12.15 16.63
CA PHE A 553 9.40 -11.83 15.21
C PHE A 553 9.11 -10.36 14.91
N SER A 554 10.07 -9.67 14.31
CA SER A 554 9.82 -8.47 13.52
C SER A 554 9.86 -8.83 12.03
N ALA A 555 8.85 -8.40 11.28
CA ALA A 555 8.82 -8.59 9.84
C ALA A 555 8.72 -7.26 9.11
N PHE A 556 9.54 -7.12 8.08
CA PHE A 556 9.29 -6.23 6.97
C PHE A 556 8.72 -7.04 5.80
N VAL A 557 7.56 -6.62 5.28
CA VAL A 557 6.93 -7.27 4.14
C VAL A 557 6.63 -6.25 3.04
N ASN A 558 7.28 -6.41 1.89
CA ASN A 558 7.06 -5.60 0.69
C ASN A 558 6.11 -6.36 -0.25
N LEU A 559 4.80 -6.15 -0.13
CA LEU A 559 3.76 -7.04 -0.68
C LEU A 559 3.40 -6.80 -2.15
N ASP A 560 3.77 -5.67 -2.75
CA ASP A 560 3.44 -5.38 -4.15
C ASP A 560 4.70 -5.40 -5.01
N ALA A 561 4.60 -5.98 -6.22
CA ALA A 561 5.72 -6.06 -7.16
C ALA A 561 6.28 -4.69 -7.58
N LYS A 562 5.48 -3.62 -7.48
CA LYS A 562 5.89 -2.23 -7.75
C LYS A 562 6.28 -1.45 -6.49
N ALA A 563 6.17 -2.05 -5.31
CA ALA A 563 6.57 -1.40 -4.08
C ALA A 563 8.10 -1.50 -3.91
N THR A 564 8.73 -0.42 -3.44
CA THR A 564 10.19 -0.31 -3.38
C THR A 564 10.71 -0.08 -1.96
N LEU A 565 11.80 -0.77 -1.61
CA LEU A 565 12.65 -0.46 -0.46
C LEU A 565 14.02 -0.07 -1.01
N SER A 566 14.45 1.18 -0.79
CA SER A 566 15.78 1.66 -1.17
C SER A 566 16.61 2.04 0.06
N VAL A 567 17.85 1.54 0.13
CA VAL A 567 18.82 1.84 1.18
C VAL A 567 20.05 2.44 0.51
N GLU A 568 20.20 3.75 0.60
CA GLU A 568 21.16 4.53 -0.17
C GLU A 568 22.03 5.34 0.79
N GLY A 569 23.29 4.95 0.93
CA GLY A 569 24.28 5.78 1.60
C GLY A 569 24.69 6.98 0.75
N GLY A 570 25.70 7.72 1.22
CA GLY A 570 26.24 8.86 0.47
C GLY A 570 27.37 9.54 1.23
N ASP A 571 27.65 10.79 0.88
CA ASP A 571 28.76 11.55 1.47
C ASP A 571 28.54 11.80 2.98
N GLY A 572 27.26 11.94 3.38
CA GLY A 572 26.85 12.12 4.77
C GLY A 572 26.91 10.88 5.67
N GLY A 573 27.30 9.71 5.14
CA GLY A 573 27.40 8.45 5.89
C GLY A 573 26.67 7.28 5.24
N GLY A 574 26.76 6.11 5.89
CA GLY A 574 26.01 4.92 5.47
C GLY A 574 24.54 4.99 5.88
N ALA A 575 23.65 4.50 5.03
CA ALA A 575 22.25 4.28 5.38
C ALA A 575 22.09 2.88 5.98
N THR A 576 21.28 2.71 7.02
CA THR A 576 21.09 1.40 7.66
C THR A 576 19.62 1.03 7.80
N VAL A 577 19.24 -0.16 7.34
CA VAL A 577 17.97 -0.81 7.67
C VAL A 577 18.27 -2.07 8.47
N THR A 578 17.66 -2.23 9.65
CA THR A 578 17.77 -3.45 10.46
C THR A 578 16.40 -4.04 10.76
N THR A 579 16.21 -5.34 10.53
CA THR A 579 14.99 -6.09 10.87
C THR A 579 15.32 -7.55 11.20
N ASP A 580 14.47 -8.29 11.93
CA ASP A 580 14.70 -9.74 12.09
C ASP A 580 14.46 -10.48 10.78
N THR A 581 13.35 -10.18 10.11
CA THR A 581 12.96 -10.88 8.90
C THR A 581 12.47 -9.92 7.83
N LEU A 582 12.97 -10.09 6.62
CA LEU A 582 12.52 -9.36 5.45
C LEU A 582 11.95 -10.32 4.41
N GLN A 583 10.77 -10.04 3.91
CA GLN A 583 10.18 -10.73 2.76
C GLN A 583 9.77 -9.71 1.71
N SER A 584 10.23 -9.86 0.46
CA SER A 584 9.91 -8.93 -0.64
C SER A 584 9.31 -9.61 -1.85
N GLU A 585 8.12 -9.15 -2.26
CA GLU A 585 7.54 -9.35 -3.60
C GLU A 585 7.87 -8.20 -4.56
N GLY A 586 8.30 -7.05 -4.04
CA GLY A 586 8.73 -5.89 -4.83
C GLY A 586 10.24 -5.73 -4.94
N ALA A 587 10.70 -4.53 -5.32
CA ALA A 587 12.11 -4.24 -5.50
C ALA A 587 12.79 -3.81 -4.19
N VAL A 588 13.90 -4.45 -3.86
CA VAL A 588 14.83 -4.03 -2.81
C VAL A 588 16.11 -3.56 -3.48
N VAL A 589 16.50 -2.32 -3.22
CA VAL A 589 17.70 -1.71 -3.80
C VAL A 589 18.62 -1.29 -2.65
N VAL A 590 19.84 -1.78 -2.64
CA VAL A 590 20.88 -1.38 -1.70
C VAL A 590 22.00 -0.74 -2.51
N LYS A 591 22.19 0.56 -2.36
CA LYS A 591 23.21 1.34 -3.09
C LYS A 591 24.44 1.59 -2.21
N SER A 592 25.33 2.43 -2.70
CA SER A 592 26.62 2.75 -2.10
C SER A 592 26.53 3.09 -0.62
N ARG A 593 27.36 2.42 0.21
CA ARG A 593 27.38 2.52 1.68
C ARG A 593 26.04 2.22 2.37
N GLY A 594 25.04 1.72 1.65
CA GLY A 594 23.80 1.22 2.22
C GLY A 594 24.03 -0.13 2.88
N THR A 595 23.51 -0.31 4.09
CA THR A 595 23.55 -1.59 4.81
C THR A 595 22.12 -2.05 5.10
N LEU A 596 21.76 -3.23 4.59
CA LEU A 596 20.51 -3.91 4.93
C LEU A 596 20.84 -5.14 5.78
N ASN A 597 20.40 -5.15 7.04
CA ASN A 597 20.65 -6.22 7.99
C ASN A 597 19.34 -6.91 8.39
N ALA A 598 19.07 -8.08 7.81
CA ALA A 598 17.96 -8.96 8.17
C ALA A 598 18.47 -10.04 9.13
N THR A 599 18.48 -9.78 10.44
CA THR A 599 19.28 -10.55 11.41
C THR A 599 18.95 -12.04 11.49
N LYS A 600 17.78 -12.49 11.02
CA LYS A 600 17.40 -13.91 10.98
C LYS A 600 17.15 -14.41 9.56
N ARG A 601 16.31 -13.72 8.78
CA ARG A 601 15.87 -14.24 7.48
C ARG A 601 15.62 -13.15 6.45
N PHE A 602 16.12 -13.35 5.24
CA PHE A 602 15.76 -12.55 4.08
C PHE A 602 15.20 -13.46 2.97
N GLY A 603 13.94 -13.28 2.60
CA GLY A 603 13.30 -13.91 1.45
C GLY A 603 12.97 -12.93 0.31
N ILE A 604 13.39 -13.26 -0.91
CA ILE A 604 12.84 -12.69 -2.14
C ILE A 604 11.88 -13.72 -2.74
N VAL A 605 10.61 -13.37 -2.89
CA VAL A 605 9.60 -14.28 -3.47
C VAL A 605 9.51 -14.11 -5.00
N PRO A 606 8.74 -14.95 -5.72
CA PRO A 606 8.56 -14.76 -7.16
C PRO A 606 8.10 -13.34 -7.50
N LYS A 607 8.70 -12.75 -8.54
CA LYS A 607 8.56 -11.34 -8.99
C LYS A 607 9.28 -10.29 -8.14
N GLY A 608 9.72 -10.64 -6.93
CA GLY A 608 10.58 -9.76 -6.14
C GLY A 608 11.96 -9.63 -6.77
N SER A 609 12.63 -8.53 -6.47
CA SER A 609 14.03 -8.33 -6.86
C SER A 609 14.86 -7.74 -5.72
N LEU A 610 16.14 -8.11 -5.69
CA LEU A 610 17.18 -7.49 -4.88
C LEU A 610 18.30 -7.03 -5.82
N THR A 611 18.64 -5.74 -5.80
CA THR A 611 19.83 -5.21 -6.46
C THR A 611 20.74 -4.59 -5.43
N VAL A 612 21.97 -5.10 -5.34
CA VAL A 612 23.04 -4.51 -4.53
C VAL A 612 24.04 -3.87 -5.47
N SER A 613 24.26 -2.57 -5.31
CA SER A 613 25.06 -1.75 -6.22
C SER A 613 26.05 -0.87 -5.46
N SER A 614 27.15 -0.56 -6.13
CA SER A 614 28.16 0.37 -5.68
C SER A 614 28.13 1.60 -6.58
N ASP A 615 28.71 2.68 -6.10
CA ASP A 615 29.10 3.83 -6.91
C ASP A 615 30.44 4.38 -6.39
N ALA A 616 30.87 5.55 -6.86
CA ALA A 616 32.09 6.20 -6.42
C ALA A 616 32.19 6.43 -4.89
N LYS A 617 31.06 6.38 -4.16
CA LYS A 617 30.95 6.62 -2.72
C LYS A 617 31.12 5.35 -1.90
N GLY A 618 31.09 4.17 -2.52
CA GLY A 618 31.35 2.88 -1.85
C GLY A 618 30.36 1.78 -2.22
N ALA A 619 30.47 0.64 -1.56
CA ALA A 619 29.68 -0.54 -1.85
C ALA A 619 28.44 -0.68 -0.96
N GLY A 620 27.33 -1.17 -1.53
CA GLY A 620 26.20 -1.67 -0.76
C GLY A 620 26.50 -3.01 -0.08
N THR A 621 25.88 -3.27 1.06
CA THR A 621 26.03 -4.52 1.83
C THR A 621 24.68 -5.05 2.30
N VAL A 622 24.44 -6.34 2.10
CA VAL A 622 23.29 -7.07 2.66
C VAL A 622 23.80 -8.11 3.64
N LYS A 623 23.18 -8.22 4.81
CA LYS A 623 23.51 -9.20 5.85
C LYS A 623 22.27 -9.95 6.28
N THR A 624 22.37 -11.27 6.38
CA THR A 624 21.32 -12.12 6.94
C THR A 624 21.90 -13.38 7.56
N GLU A 625 21.15 -14.04 8.45
CA GLU A 625 21.46 -15.42 8.82
C GLU A 625 21.08 -16.34 7.64
N SER A 626 19.80 -16.42 7.27
CA SER A 626 19.34 -17.28 6.17
C SER A 626 18.82 -16.47 4.98
N PHE A 627 19.30 -16.75 3.76
CA PHE A 627 18.81 -16.11 2.53
C PHE A 627 18.01 -17.08 1.65
N TYR A 628 16.79 -16.70 1.24
CA TYR A 628 15.90 -17.49 0.39
C TYR A 628 15.57 -16.71 -0.89
N ASN A 629 15.94 -17.23 -2.05
CA ASN A 629 15.71 -16.60 -3.34
C ASN A 629 14.75 -17.39 -4.22
N ALA A 630 13.59 -16.82 -4.52
CA ALA A 630 12.66 -17.26 -5.56
C ALA A 630 12.36 -16.16 -6.59
N GLY A 631 13.08 -15.04 -6.55
CA GLY A 631 12.96 -13.92 -7.51
C GLY A 631 14.31 -13.62 -8.17
N THR A 632 14.62 -12.35 -8.42
CA THR A 632 15.91 -11.95 -9.05
C THR A 632 16.82 -11.27 -8.05
N VAL A 633 18.04 -11.77 -7.88
CA VAL A 633 19.10 -11.16 -7.08
C VAL A 633 20.22 -10.73 -8.01
N THR A 634 20.68 -9.48 -7.91
CA THR A 634 21.81 -8.93 -8.66
C THR A 634 22.80 -8.29 -7.71
N ILE A 635 24.04 -8.77 -7.70
CA ILE A 635 25.13 -8.22 -6.88
C ILE A 635 26.18 -7.65 -7.81
N ASN A 636 26.35 -6.33 -7.82
CA ASN A 636 27.30 -5.65 -8.70
C ASN A 636 28.70 -5.52 -8.06
N GLU A 637 29.63 -5.03 -8.86
CA GLU A 637 31.04 -4.87 -8.51
C GLU A 637 31.24 -4.21 -7.16
N GLY A 638 32.13 -4.78 -6.34
CA GLY A 638 32.47 -4.28 -5.02
C GLY A 638 31.39 -4.51 -3.94
N CYS A 639 30.19 -4.97 -4.30
CA CYS A 639 29.11 -5.24 -3.33
C CYS A 639 29.21 -6.60 -2.66
N LEU A 640 28.59 -6.70 -1.47
CA LEU A 640 28.62 -7.88 -0.64
C LEU A 640 27.22 -8.30 -0.16
N LEU A 641 26.93 -9.60 -0.26
CA LEU A 641 25.82 -10.25 0.45
C LEU A 641 26.39 -11.31 1.40
N GLU A 642 26.13 -11.17 2.71
CA GLU A 642 26.52 -12.13 3.75
C GLU A 642 25.31 -12.95 4.19
N ALA A 643 25.40 -14.29 4.13
CA ALA A 643 24.41 -15.25 4.65
C ALA A 643 25.08 -16.18 5.69
N LYS A 644 25.00 -15.82 6.97
CA LYS A 644 25.86 -16.39 8.04
C LYS A 644 25.21 -17.45 8.94
N GLY A 645 23.92 -17.72 8.74
CA GLY A 645 23.15 -18.69 9.51
C GLY A 645 23.27 -20.10 8.94
N ALA A 646 22.93 -21.12 9.73
CA ALA A 646 23.13 -22.52 9.35
C ALA A 646 22.46 -22.93 8.02
N ASP A 647 21.37 -22.26 7.61
CA ASP A 647 20.73 -22.53 6.31
C ASP A 647 21.50 -21.97 5.10
N GLY A 648 22.40 -21.00 5.33
CA GLY A 648 23.17 -20.30 4.31
C GLY A 648 22.29 -19.59 3.27
N TYR A 649 22.60 -19.81 2.00
CA TYR A 649 21.87 -19.29 0.85
C TYR A 649 21.14 -20.40 0.13
N ARG A 650 19.84 -20.22 -0.11
CA ARG A 650 19.01 -21.17 -0.85
C ARG A 650 18.27 -20.50 -2.00
N GLN A 651 18.40 -21.08 -3.18
CA GLN A 651 17.71 -20.66 -4.39
C GLN A 651 16.67 -21.70 -4.79
N ASP A 652 15.40 -21.30 -4.79
CA ASP A 652 14.25 -22.11 -5.17
C ASP A 652 13.97 -22.02 -6.69
N ASP A 653 12.89 -22.65 -7.16
CA ASP A 653 12.69 -23.05 -8.57
C ASP A 653 12.72 -21.92 -9.61
N ASP A 654 12.25 -20.73 -9.25
CA ASP A 654 12.22 -19.55 -10.15
C ASP A 654 13.33 -18.54 -9.83
N GLY A 655 14.16 -18.83 -8.83
CA GLY A 655 15.21 -17.93 -8.39
C GLY A 655 16.27 -17.72 -9.46
N VAL A 656 16.69 -16.48 -9.64
CA VAL A 656 17.85 -16.08 -10.45
C VAL A 656 18.80 -15.29 -9.56
N THR A 657 20.07 -15.64 -9.56
CA THR A 657 21.14 -14.90 -8.90
C THR A 657 22.14 -14.51 -9.96
N CYS A 658 22.42 -13.22 -10.14
CA CYS A 658 23.36 -12.69 -11.12
C CYS A 658 24.48 -11.95 -10.39
N LEU A 659 25.71 -12.40 -10.58
CA LEU A 659 26.90 -11.67 -10.11
C LEU A 659 27.43 -10.81 -11.26
N ASN A 660 27.63 -9.52 -11.02
CA ASN A 660 28.28 -8.61 -11.97
C ASN A 660 29.55 -8.08 -11.31
N ASP A 661 30.52 -8.97 -11.09
CA ASP A 661 31.75 -8.76 -10.29
C ASP A 661 31.49 -8.57 -8.78
N GLY A 662 30.29 -8.91 -8.31
CA GLY A 662 29.93 -8.87 -6.89
C GLY A 662 30.37 -10.09 -6.09
N ARG A 663 30.22 -10.02 -4.75
CA ARG A 663 30.59 -11.09 -3.82
C ARG A 663 29.40 -11.58 -2.98
N ILE A 664 29.27 -12.91 -2.85
CA ILE A 664 28.37 -13.56 -1.88
C ILE A 664 29.21 -14.38 -0.90
N ASP A 665 29.04 -14.12 0.40
CA ASP A 665 29.68 -14.85 1.49
C ASP A 665 28.65 -15.68 2.27
N CYS A 666 28.65 -16.99 2.05
CA CYS A 666 27.96 -17.98 2.86
C CYS A 666 28.95 -18.58 3.85
N VAL A 667 29.29 -17.84 4.90
CA VAL A 667 30.21 -18.27 5.96
C VAL A 667 29.63 -17.95 7.32
N ASP A 668 29.77 -18.84 8.30
CA ASP A 668 29.34 -18.53 9.66
C ASP A 668 30.27 -17.52 10.34
N ASN A 669 29.98 -17.21 11.61
CA ASN A 669 30.78 -16.25 12.38
C ASN A 669 32.22 -16.74 12.66
N ASP A 670 32.49 -18.04 12.52
CA ASP A 670 33.81 -18.65 12.69
C ASP A 670 34.55 -18.80 11.35
N GLY A 671 33.96 -18.32 10.24
CA GLY A 671 34.52 -18.40 8.90
C GLY A 671 34.34 -19.76 8.21
N LYS A 672 33.59 -20.69 8.82
CA LYS A 672 33.29 -21.98 8.19
C LYS A 672 32.35 -21.76 7.00
N LYS A 673 32.67 -22.40 5.88
CA LYS A 673 31.83 -22.33 4.67
C LYS A 673 30.48 -23.00 4.91
N LEU A 674 29.41 -22.29 4.58
CA LEU A 674 28.01 -22.72 4.65
C LEU A 674 27.50 -23.07 3.26
N LYS A 675 26.30 -23.67 3.20
CA LYS A 675 25.69 -24.11 1.95
C LYS A 675 25.20 -22.93 1.11
N PHE A 676 25.54 -22.94 -0.19
CA PHE A 676 24.87 -22.18 -1.24
C PHE A 676 24.15 -23.18 -2.16
N GLU A 677 22.83 -23.30 -2.03
CA GLU A 677 22.03 -24.30 -2.74
C GLU A 677 21.32 -23.72 -3.95
N VAL A 678 21.62 -24.23 -5.15
CA VAL A 678 20.88 -23.94 -6.39
C VAL A 678 19.96 -25.12 -6.70
N LYS A 679 18.67 -25.05 -6.36
CA LYS A 679 17.77 -26.21 -6.52
C LYS A 679 17.33 -26.47 -7.95
N ARG A 680 16.63 -25.50 -8.54
CA ARG A 680 16.17 -25.51 -9.96
C ARG A 680 16.29 -24.13 -10.61
N GLY A 681 16.74 -23.13 -9.85
CA GLY A 681 17.00 -21.78 -10.33
C GLY A 681 18.30 -21.64 -11.14
N LYS A 682 18.72 -20.41 -11.38
CA LYS A 682 19.92 -20.06 -12.17
C LYS A 682 20.94 -19.22 -11.40
N LEU A 683 22.19 -19.65 -11.34
CA LEU A 683 23.33 -18.81 -10.94
C LEU A 683 24.00 -18.28 -12.21
N LEU A 684 24.00 -16.96 -12.37
CA LEU A 684 24.44 -16.24 -13.55
C LEU A 684 25.59 -15.29 -13.25
N GLY A 685 26.32 -14.89 -14.29
CA GLY A 685 27.28 -13.79 -14.23
C GLY A 685 28.66 -14.18 -13.71
N LYS A 686 29.49 -13.15 -13.45
CA LYS A 686 30.87 -13.26 -12.96
C LYS A 686 31.02 -12.64 -11.58
N GLY A 687 31.96 -13.14 -10.78
CA GLY A 687 32.16 -12.66 -9.41
C GLY A 687 32.67 -13.74 -8.48
N THR A 688 32.52 -13.53 -7.18
CA THR A 688 33.03 -14.45 -6.15
C THR A 688 31.91 -14.97 -5.25
N LEU A 689 31.88 -16.28 -5.06
CA LEU A 689 30.98 -16.96 -4.14
C LEU A 689 31.83 -17.73 -3.12
N SER A 690 31.75 -17.35 -1.85
CA SER A 690 32.41 -18.08 -0.77
C SER A 690 31.40 -18.96 -0.04
N GLY A 691 31.49 -20.28 -0.21
CA GLY A 691 30.54 -21.25 0.36
C GLY A 691 30.66 -22.62 -0.29
N VAL A 692 29.99 -23.61 0.29
CA VAL A 692 29.82 -24.95 -0.31
C VAL A 692 28.65 -24.88 -1.29
N VAL A 693 28.94 -24.79 -2.59
CA VAL A 693 27.94 -24.71 -3.65
C VAL A 693 27.40 -26.11 -3.93
N VAL A 694 26.08 -26.28 -3.84
CA VAL A 694 25.37 -27.50 -4.23
C VAL A 694 24.42 -27.16 -5.36
N ASN A 695 24.71 -27.64 -6.56
CA ASN A 695 23.98 -27.30 -7.77
C ASN A 695 23.13 -28.46 -8.28
N ASN A 696 21.82 -28.24 -8.33
CA ASN A 696 20.82 -29.06 -8.99
C ASN A 696 19.98 -28.24 -10.00
N GLY A 697 20.37 -26.97 -10.24
CA GLY A 697 19.79 -26.07 -11.22
C GLY A 697 20.79 -25.74 -12.32
N LYS A 698 20.86 -24.48 -12.74
CA LYS A 698 21.74 -24.04 -13.84
C LYS A 698 22.81 -23.09 -13.31
N ILE A 699 24.08 -23.38 -13.61
CA ILE A 699 25.17 -22.42 -13.47
C ILE A 699 25.55 -21.96 -14.89
N LYS A 700 25.47 -20.65 -15.14
CA LYS A 700 25.76 -20.05 -16.44
C LYS A 700 26.44 -18.68 -16.23
N PRO A 701 27.77 -18.57 -16.21
CA PRO A 701 28.45 -17.28 -16.05
C PRO A 701 28.01 -16.20 -17.06
N ASN A 702 27.38 -16.59 -18.17
CA ASN A 702 26.45 -15.82 -19.02
C ASN A 702 26.94 -14.43 -19.42
N LYS A 703 27.96 -14.49 -20.27
CA LYS A 703 28.37 -13.63 -21.38
C LYS A 703 29.74 -14.21 -21.69
N ALA A 704 30.21 -14.17 -22.92
CA ALA A 704 31.52 -14.75 -23.20
C ALA A 704 32.70 -14.07 -22.47
N ASP A 705 32.48 -13.23 -21.46
CA ASP A 705 33.44 -12.63 -20.54
C ASP A 705 33.25 -13.07 -19.06
N GLY A 706 32.70 -14.26 -18.79
CA GLY A 706 32.34 -14.69 -17.44
C GLY A 706 33.37 -15.55 -16.69
N LEU A 707 34.11 -15.00 -15.72
CA LEU A 707 34.84 -15.80 -14.71
C LEU A 707 34.06 -15.86 -13.39
N LEU A 708 33.59 -17.06 -13.01
CA LEU A 708 32.98 -17.31 -11.71
C LEU A 708 33.99 -17.96 -10.76
N ILE A 709 34.27 -17.33 -9.63
CA ILE A 709 35.18 -17.85 -8.59
C ILE A 709 34.35 -18.40 -7.44
N ILE A 710 34.55 -19.66 -7.08
CA ILE A 710 33.97 -20.32 -5.92
C ILE A 710 35.07 -20.56 -4.88
N GLU A 711 35.01 -19.85 -3.76
CA GLU A 711 35.88 -20.04 -2.59
C GLU A 711 35.24 -21.06 -1.63
N GLY A 712 35.33 -22.34 -1.97
CA GLY A 712 34.69 -23.45 -1.27
C GLY A 712 34.57 -24.66 -2.20
N ASP A 713 33.74 -25.63 -1.82
CA ASP A 713 33.49 -26.81 -2.65
C ASP A 713 32.36 -26.55 -3.65
N LEU A 714 32.44 -27.14 -4.84
CA LEU A 714 31.37 -27.16 -5.84
C LEU A 714 30.91 -28.61 -6.07
N ASN A 715 29.67 -28.90 -5.72
CA ASN A 715 29.03 -30.19 -5.92
C ASN A 715 27.95 -30.07 -7.01
N LEU A 716 28.23 -30.62 -8.19
CA LEU A 716 27.27 -30.72 -9.28
C LEU A 716 26.46 -32.02 -9.12
N LEU A 717 25.14 -31.89 -8.93
CA LEU A 717 24.22 -33.01 -8.80
C LEU A 717 23.64 -33.39 -10.17
N SER A 718 23.09 -34.60 -10.30
CA SER A 718 22.56 -35.13 -11.58
C SER A 718 21.42 -34.32 -12.20
N GLY A 719 20.66 -33.56 -11.40
CA GLY A 719 19.65 -32.64 -11.93
C GLY A 719 20.20 -31.29 -12.39
N GLY A 720 21.49 -31.01 -12.11
CA GLY A 720 22.14 -29.75 -12.43
C GLY A 720 22.74 -29.69 -13.83
N SER A 721 23.04 -28.47 -14.27
CA SER A 721 23.79 -28.21 -15.50
C SER A 721 24.77 -27.05 -15.32
N VAL A 722 25.88 -27.13 -16.07
CA VAL A 722 26.85 -26.05 -16.25
C VAL A 722 26.82 -25.66 -17.73
N GLU A 723 26.39 -24.43 -18.01
CA GLU A 723 26.30 -23.86 -19.34
C GLU A 723 27.42 -22.82 -19.53
N LEU A 724 28.26 -23.03 -20.54
CA LEU A 724 29.40 -22.16 -20.83
C LEU A 724 29.36 -21.66 -22.27
N ALA A 725 29.85 -20.46 -22.51
CA ALA A 725 29.96 -19.87 -23.84
C ALA A 725 31.42 -19.60 -24.25
N LEU A 726 31.75 -19.87 -25.52
CA LEU A 726 33.01 -19.50 -26.16
C LEU A 726 32.76 -18.42 -27.22
N SER A 727 33.50 -17.31 -27.19
CA SER A 727 33.51 -16.31 -28.27
C SER A 727 34.93 -15.91 -28.73
N GLY A 728 35.95 -16.40 -28.02
CA GLY A 728 37.37 -16.17 -28.29
C GLY A 728 38.23 -17.07 -27.39
N SER A 729 39.51 -16.72 -27.26
CA SER A 729 40.57 -17.55 -26.64
C SER A 729 41.04 -17.06 -25.27
N ALA A 730 40.67 -15.85 -24.85
CA ALA A 730 41.05 -15.31 -23.55
C ALA A 730 40.09 -15.78 -22.43
N ARG A 731 40.61 -16.51 -21.46
CA ARG A 731 39.85 -17.04 -20.32
C ARG A 731 39.20 -15.95 -19.48
N GLY A 732 37.90 -16.06 -19.22
CA GLY A 732 37.15 -15.11 -18.38
C GLY A 732 36.97 -13.72 -19.01
N LEU A 733 37.36 -13.54 -20.26
CA LEU A 733 37.21 -12.30 -21.04
C LEU A 733 36.55 -12.56 -22.41
N GLU A 734 36.91 -13.67 -23.05
CA GLU A 734 36.36 -14.11 -24.35
C GLU A 734 35.72 -15.51 -24.29
N TYR A 735 35.87 -16.23 -23.18
CA TYR A 735 35.04 -17.39 -22.86
C TYR A 735 34.74 -17.57 -21.36
N ASP A 736 33.65 -18.28 -21.05
CA ASP A 736 33.21 -18.59 -19.68
C ASP A 736 34.13 -19.59 -18.97
N ALA A 737 34.43 -19.35 -17.70
CA ALA A 737 35.17 -20.28 -16.85
C ALA A 737 34.71 -20.25 -15.39
N ILE A 738 34.96 -21.36 -14.68
CA ILE A 738 34.73 -21.46 -13.23
C ILE A 738 36.00 -21.90 -12.52
N ASP A 739 36.40 -21.14 -11.50
CA ASP A 739 37.52 -21.44 -10.61
C ASP A 739 37.01 -21.87 -9.24
N VAL A 740 37.26 -23.11 -8.85
CA VAL A 740 36.96 -23.64 -7.53
C VAL A 740 38.25 -23.60 -6.71
N THR A 741 38.27 -22.81 -5.65
CA THR A 741 39.47 -22.54 -4.86
C THR A 741 39.19 -22.76 -3.39
N SER A 742 40.25 -22.99 -2.60
CA SER A 742 40.10 -23.12 -1.15
C SER A 742 39.68 -21.82 -0.45
N GLY A 743 39.79 -20.66 -1.13
CA GLY A 743 39.74 -19.35 -0.50
C GLY A 743 40.89 -19.15 0.50
N GLN A 744 40.69 -18.23 1.47
CA GLN A 744 41.61 -18.05 2.60
C GLN A 744 41.76 -19.37 3.38
N PRO A 745 43.00 -19.82 3.67
CA PRO A 745 43.22 -21.08 4.37
C PRO A 745 42.58 -21.04 5.76
N VAL A 746 41.65 -21.96 6.04
CA VAL A 746 41.21 -22.25 7.41
C VAL A 746 42.06 -23.42 7.91
N PRO A 747 42.80 -23.30 9.03
CA PRO A 747 43.62 -24.39 9.55
C PRO A 747 42.81 -25.67 9.76
N GLY A 748 43.24 -26.77 9.12
CA GLY A 748 42.64 -28.09 9.29
C GLY A 748 41.42 -28.39 8.41
N VAL A 749 41.02 -27.50 7.49
CA VAL A 749 39.95 -27.77 6.52
C VAL A 749 40.45 -27.58 5.09
N THR A 750 40.36 -28.62 4.27
CA THR A 750 40.65 -28.57 2.83
C THR A 750 39.38 -28.20 2.09
N TYR A 751 39.39 -27.05 1.41
CA TYR A 751 38.32 -26.60 0.52
C TYR A 751 38.83 -26.55 -0.92
N GLY A 752 37.89 -26.39 -1.85
CA GLY A 752 38.19 -26.23 -3.27
C GLY A 752 37.94 -27.52 -4.07
N ASN A 753 37.19 -28.47 -3.51
CA ASN A 753 36.87 -29.72 -4.17
C ASN A 753 35.78 -29.49 -5.22
N LEU A 754 35.95 -30.08 -6.40
CA LEU A 754 34.97 -30.11 -7.47
C LEU A 754 34.46 -31.53 -7.68
N LEU A 755 33.20 -31.77 -7.34
CA LEU A 755 32.49 -33.02 -7.63
C LEU A 755 31.62 -32.82 -8.88
N LEU A 756 31.99 -33.52 -9.95
CA LEU A 756 31.27 -33.51 -11.23
C LEU A 756 30.03 -34.42 -11.19
N GLY A 757 28.98 -33.95 -11.86
CA GLY A 757 27.68 -34.59 -12.04
C GLY A 757 26.81 -33.72 -12.95
N GLY A 758 25.64 -34.21 -13.34
CA GLY A 758 24.72 -33.44 -14.18
C GLY A 758 25.27 -33.20 -15.59
N GLN A 759 24.79 -32.17 -16.27
CA GLN A 759 25.10 -31.92 -17.68
C GLN A 759 26.13 -30.81 -17.87
N LEU A 760 27.04 -30.99 -18.84
CA LEU A 760 27.89 -29.93 -19.37
C LEU A 760 27.33 -29.47 -20.72
N GLU A 761 27.01 -28.19 -20.85
CA GLU A 761 26.48 -27.57 -22.07
C GLU A 761 27.43 -26.48 -22.57
N LEU A 762 27.61 -26.40 -23.90
CA LEU A 762 28.56 -25.49 -24.53
C LEU A 762 27.92 -24.71 -25.69
N ASP A 763 27.83 -23.39 -25.54
CA ASP A 763 27.47 -22.47 -26.61
C ASP A 763 28.76 -21.96 -27.31
N ILE A 764 28.78 -21.95 -28.64
CA ILE A 764 29.81 -21.25 -29.42
C ILE A 764 29.14 -20.05 -30.07
N LEU A 765 29.63 -18.85 -29.77
CA LEU A 765 28.97 -17.60 -30.12
C LEU A 765 29.71 -16.87 -31.24
N ASN A 766 28.99 -15.97 -31.91
CA ASN A 766 29.55 -14.98 -32.84
C ASN A 766 30.39 -15.56 -34.00
N GLY A 767 30.11 -16.79 -34.44
CA GLY A 767 30.87 -17.43 -35.52
C GLY A 767 32.27 -17.88 -35.09
N PHE A 768 32.55 -17.96 -33.78
CA PHE A 768 33.86 -18.36 -33.29
C PHE A 768 34.24 -19.78 -33.73
N GLU A 769 33.25 -20.63 -34.05
CA GLU A 769 33.47 -21.97 -34.59
C GLU A 769 34.29 -22.00 -35.89
N ASP A 770 34.21 -20.96 -36.72
CA ASP A 770 34.96 -20.88 -37.99
C ASP A 770 36.45 -20.57 -37.76
N ARG A 771 36.81 -20.14 -36.55
CA ARG A 771 38.18 -19.80 -36.14
C ARG A 771 38.82 -20.90 -35.30
N LEU A 772 38.03 -21.86 -34.83
CA LEU A 772 38.52 -22.97 -34.01
C LEU A 772 39.26 -23.99 -34.87
N THR A 773 40.40 -24.42 -34.36
CA THR A 773 41.27 -25.45 -34.91
C THR A 773 41.38 -26.62 -33.94
N ARG A 774 41.90 -27.76 -34.41
CA ARG A 774 42.13 -28.93 -33.55
C ARG A 774 43.15 -28.67 -32.43
N ASN A 775 43.99 -27.65 -32.57
CA ASN A 775 45.03 -27.32 -31.59
C ASN A 775 44.52 -26.38 -30.49
N ASP A 776 43.31 -25.83 -30.63
CA ASP A 776 42.75 -24.94 -29.61
C ASP A 776 42.30 -25.76 -28.40
N SER A 777 42.63 -25.25 -27.22
CA SER A 777 42.26 -25.85 -25.95
C SER A 777 41.72 -24.82 -24.98
N PHE A 778 40.64 -25.14 -24.28
CA PHE A 778 39.96 -24.23 -23.36
C PHE A 778 39.86 -24.86 -21.98
N ARG A 779 40.55 -24.27 -21.00
CA ARG A 779 40.38 -24.63 -19.59
C ARG A 779 39.13 -23.95 -19.04
N ILE A 780 38.07 -24.73 -18.91
CA ILE A 780 36.74 -24.25 -18.55
C ILE A 780 36.44 -24.38 -17.06
N LEU A 781 36.99 -25.39 -16.38
CA LEU A 781 36.87 -25.56 -14.93
C LEU A 781 38.25 -25.87 -14.34
N SER A 782 38.54 -25.37 -13.13
CA SER A 782 39.71 -25.79 -12.34
C SER A 782 39.41 -25.84 -10.85
N SER A 783 40.07 -26.77 -10.15
CA SER A 783 39.88 -27.01 -8.72
C SER A 783 41.17 -27.40 -7.99
N SER A 784 41.13 -27.52 -6.65
CA SER A 784 42.23 -28.13 -5.88
C SER A 784 42.19 -29.66 -5.92
N HIS A 785 41.00 -30.22 -6.09
CA HIS A 785 40.72 -31.64 -6.22
C HIS A 785 39.49 -31.86 -7.11
N LEU A 786 39.51 -32.88 -7.96
CA LEU A 786 38.43 -33.15 -8.91
C LEU A 786 38.00 -34.62 -8.85
N GLU A 787 36.69 -34.86 -8.70
CA GLU A 787 36.08 -36.19 -8.70
C GLU A 787 34.78 -36.21 -9.50
N GLY A 788 34.25 -37.42 -9.77
CA GLY A 788 32.96 -37.60 -10.47
C GLY A 788 33.06 -37.59 -11.99
N VAL A 789 31.91 -37.61 -12.66
CA VAL A 789 31.76 -37.58 -14.12
C VAL A 789 30.53 -36.76 -14.50
N PHE A 790 30.54 -36.11 -15.67
CA PHE A 790 29.31 -35.55 -16.22
C PHE A 790 28.41 -36.66 -16.76
N ASP A 791 27.09 -36.46 -16.68
CA ASP A 791 26.08 -37.41 -17.13
C ASP A 791 26.04 -37.55 -18.66
N ASN A 792 26.46 -36.50 -19.39
CA ASN A 792 26.37 -36.43 -20.86
C ASN A 792 27.71 -36.58 -21.58
N VAL A 793 28.84 -36.64 -20.88
CA VAL A 793 30.17 -36.83 -21.48
C VAL A 793 31.12 -37.48 -20.49
N THR A 794 31.71 -38.61 -20.87
CA THR A 794 32.75 -39.31 -20.08
C THR A 794 34.12 -38.63 -20.26
N PRO A 795 35.12 -38.90 -19.39
CA PRO A 795 36.49 -38.43 -19.65
C PRO A 795 36.98 -38.94 -21.01
N GLY A 796 37.52 -38.05 -21.83
CA GLY A 796 37.92 -38.35 -23.22
C GLY A 796 36.74 -38.52 -24.20
N GLY A 797 35.50 -38.27 -23.78
CA GLY A 797 34.32 -38.26 -24.65
C GLY A 797 34.20 -36.97 -25.46
N ARG A 798 33.32 -36.96 -26.47
CA ARG A 798 33.01 -35.76 -27.27
C ARG A 798 31.73 -35.07 -26.80
N LEU A 799 31.81 -33.77 -26.56
CA LEU A 799 30.67 -32.90 -26.27
C LEU A 799 30.34 -32.07 -27.52
N ASN A 800 29.11 -32.17 -28.01
CA ASN A 800 28.61 -31.29 -29.06
C ASN A 800 28.27 -29.89 -28.48
N SER A 801 28.48 -28.84 -29.28
CA SER A 801 27.90 -27.53 -28.99
C SER A 801 26.37 -27.63 -29.01
N VAL A 802 25.69 -26.76 -28.25
CA VAL A 802 24.22 -26.73 -28.14
C VAL A 802 23.56 -26.52 -29.50
N ASP A 803 24.20 -25.76 -30.39
CA ASP A 803 23.73 -25.52 -31.75
C ASP A 803 24.11 -26.62 -32.76
N GLY A 804 24.82 -27.65 -32.31
CA GLY A 804 25.26 -28.81 -33.08
C GLY A 804 26.32 -28.54 -34.13
N ARG A 805 26.89 -27.32 -34.22
CA ARG A 805 27.87 -26.95 -35.26
C ARG A 805 29.24 -27.56 -35.07
N GLY A 806 29.60 -27.94 -33.86
CA GLY A 806 30.89 -28.59 -33.60
C GLY A 806 30.89 -29.41 -32.34
N SER A 807 32.04 -30.03 -32.06
CA SER A 807 32.26 -30.80 -30.86
C SER A 807 33.71 -30.72 -30.38
N PHE A 808 33.88 -30.80 -29.07
CA PHE A 808 35.18 -30.87 -28.40
C PHE A 808 35.37 -32.23 -27.74
N LEU A 809 36.62 -32.69 -27.68
CA LEU A 809 37.03 -33.72 -26.74
C LEU A 809 37.09 -33.11 -25.33
N VAL A 810 36.52 -33.78 -24.34
CA VAL A 810 36.45 -33.28 -22.96
C VAL A 810 37.39 -34.10 -22.07
N HIS A 811 38.38 -33.45 -21.46
CA HIS A 811 39.37 -34.10 -20.61
C HIS A 811 39.26 -33.65 -19.16
N TYR A 812 39.28 -34.61 -18.24
CA TYR A 812 39.32 -34.38 -16.79
C TYR A 812 39.69 -35.66 -16.04
N GLY A 813 40.07 -35.53 -14.76
CA GLY A 813 40.45 -36.64 -13.90
C GLY A 813 41.87 -37.16 -14.15
N GLY A 814 42.24 -38.25 -13.47
CA GLY A 814 43.61 -38.79 -13.48
C GLY A 814 44.11 -39.34 -14.82
N GLU A 815 43.20 -39.64 -15.76
CA GLU A 815 43.52 -40.10 -17.11
C GLU A 815 43.68 -38.95 -18.12
N SER A 816 43.40 -37.71 -17.70
CA SER A 816 43.54 -36.52 -18.54
C SER A 816 45.01 -36.30 -18.95
N PRO A 817 45.30 -35.94 -20.22
CA PRO A 817 46.61 -35.46 -20.61
C PRO A 817 46.91 -34.05 -20.09
N PHE A 818 45.92 -33.37 -19.51
CA PHE A 818 46.03 -32.08 -18.82
C PHE A 818 46.15 -32.28 -17.31
N ALA A 819 46.18 -31.19 -16.53
CA ALA A 819 46.21 -31.31 -15.08
C ALA A 819 44.98 -32.08 -14.56
N PRO A 820 45.14 -33.01 -13.59
CA PRO A 820 44.05 -33.90 -13.15
C PRO A 820 42.89 -33.15 -12.48
N ASN A 821 43.14 -31.92 -12.02
CA ASN A 821 42.16 -31.04 -11.34
C ASN A 821 41.57 -29.98 -12.28
N GLU A 822 41.60 -30.21 -13.59
CA GLU A 822 41.04 -29.30 -14.60
C GLU A 822 40.06 -30.03 -15.51
N VAL A 823 39.06 -29.29 -16.03
CA VAL A 823 38.25 -29.71 -17.17
C VAL A 823 38.65 -28.89 -18.38
N VAL A 824 39.14 -29.58 -19.41
CA VAL A 824 39.70 -28.96 -20.62
C VAL A 824 38.96 -29.46 -21.86
N LEU A 825 38.52 -28.53 -22.70
CA LEU A 825 38.00 -28.79 -24.04
C LEU A 825 39.18 -28.78 -25.03
N SER A 826 39.29 -29.77 -25.92
CA SER A 826 40.36 -29.87 -26.92
C SER A 826 39.87 -30.52 -28.23
N ASP A 827 40.74 -30.64 -29.25
CA ASP A 827 40.47 -31.30 -30.54
C ASP A 827 39.12 -30.86 -31.12
N PHE A 828 38.91 -29.56 -31.30
CA PHE A 828 37.67 -29.08 -31.91
C PHE A 828 37.45 -29.74 -33.27
N ARG A 829 36.24 -30.26 -33.50
CA ARG A 829 35.79 -30.71 -34.81
C ARG A 829 34.51 -30.01 -35.14
N LEU A 830 34.50 -29.39 -36.30
CA LEU A 830 33.27 -28.93 -36.91
C LEU A 830 32.41 -30.16 -37.22
N ASN A 831 31.10 -30.07 -37.00
CA ASN A 831 30.14 -31.08 -37.41
C ASN A 831 29.63 -30.71 -38.81
N PRO A 832 29.44 -31.68 -39.72
CA PRO A 832 28.94 -31.40 -41.05
C PRO A 832 27.52 -30.82 -40.97
N LYS A 833 27.37 -29.57 -41.39
CA LYS A 833 26.07 -28.91 -41.50
C LYS A 833 25.62 -28.88 -42.95
N MET A 834 24.53 -29.59 -43.23
CA MET A 834 23.83 -29.50 -44.51
C MET A 834 22.97 -28.22 -44.52
N ALA A 835 23.25 -27.32 -45.46
CA ALA A 835 22.43 -26.18 -45.78
C ALA A 835 21.47 -26.53 -46.92
N ILE A 836 20.25 -26.03 -46.84
CA ILE A 836 19.25 -26.15 -47.91
C ILE A 836 18.76 -24.73 -48.22
N ALA A 837 18.84 -24.33 -49.48
CA ALA A 837 18.44 -23.02 -49.95
C ALA A 837 17.64 -23.13 -51.26
N LEU A 838 16.82 -22.12 -51.56
CA LEU A 838 16.25 -21.94 -52.89
C LEU A 838 17.18 -21.04 -53.70
N THR A 839 17.51 -21.44 -54.92
CA THR A 839 18.24 -20.61 -55.87
C THR A 839 17.33 -19.55 -56.49
N GLU A 840 17.91 -18.55 -57.14
CA GLU A 840 17.16 -17.52 -57.88
C GLU A 840 16.26 -18.08 -59.00
N PHE A 841 16.56 -19.31 -59.47
CA PHE A 841 15.78 -20.02 -60.48
C PHE A 841 14.74 -20.98 -59.88
N GLY A 842 14.50 -20.93 -58.57
CA GLY A 842 13.52 -21.80 -57.89
C GLY A 842 13.95 -23.25 -57.74
N LEU A 843 15.25 -23.55 -57.87
CA LEU A 843 15.81 -24.88 -57.62
C LEU A 843 16.21 -25.00 -56.15
N VAL A 844 16.25 -26.22 -55.62
CA VAL A 844 16.72 -26.50 -54.26
C VAL A 844 18.23 -26.75 -54.30
N GLU A 845 19.02 -25.85 -53.74
CA GLU A 845 20.44 -26.08 -53.48
C GLU A 845 20.60 -26.78 -52.12
N ILE A 846 21.28 -27.92 -52.12
CA ILE A 846 21.77 -28.57 -50.90
C ILE A 846 23.29 -28.42 -50.90
N SER A 847 23.86 -27.90 -49.81
CA SER A 847 25.29 -27.68 -49.71
C SER A 847 25.87 -27.96 -48.33
N TRP A 848 27.17 -28.28 -48.27
CA TRP A 848 27.94 -28.42 -47.03
C TRP A 848 29.41 -28.10 -47.28
N LEU A 849 30.18 -27.83 -46.22
CA LEU A 849 31.58 -27.40 -46.36
C LEU A 849 32.46 -28.52 -46.92
N GLU A 850 33.41 -28.16 -47.80
CA GLU A 850 34.33 -29.09 -48.47
C GLU A 850 35.23 -29.85 -47.49
N VAL A 851 35.51 -29.29 -46.31
CA VAL A 851 36.28 -29.95 -45.24
C VAL A 851 35.64 -31.26 -44.74
N PHE A 852 34.40 -31.55 -45.16
CA PHE A 852 33.68 -32.80 -44.93
C PHE A 852 33.62 -33.68 -46.19
N GLU A 853 34.72 -33.80 -46.93
CA GLU A 853 34.85 -34.64 -48.12
C GLU A 853 34.56 -36.13 -47.86
N ASN A 854 34.66 -36.57 -46.61
CA ASN A 854 34.32 -37.92 -46.18
C ASN A 854 32.82 -38.10 -45.88
N TYR A 855 31.96 -37.19 -46.33
CA TYR A 855 30.51 -37.31 -46.24
C TYR A 855 29.89 -37.33 -47.63
N GLN A 856 28.92 -38.21 -47.82
CA GLN A 856 28.15 -38.30 -49.05
C GLN A 856 26.69 -37.88 -48.80
N LEU A 857 26.08 -37.24 -49.79
CA LEU A 857 24.66 -36.90 -49.74
C LEU A 857 23.85 -38.11 -50.18
N GLU A 858 22.97 -38.57 -49.30
CA GLU A 858 21.99 -39.61 -49.58
C GLU A 858 20.58 -39.02 -49.64
N GLN A 859 19.71 -39.69 -50.39
CA GLN A 859 18.30 -39.35 -50.53
C GLN A 859 17.39 -40.58 -50.34
N ALA A 860 16.17 -40.36 -49.88
CA ALA A 860 15.13 -41.36 -49.73
C ALA A 860 13.72 -40.77 -49.99
N GLU A 861 12.75 -41.61 -50.37
CA GLU A 861 11.34 -41.19 -50.56
C GLU A 861 10.57 -41.08 -49.23
N SER A 862 11.03 -41.76 -48.19
CA SER A 862 10.53 -41.67 -46.81
C SER A 862 11.68 -41.94 -45.82
N LEU A 863 11.49 -41.62 -44.54
CA LEU A 863 12.50 -41.89 -43.50
C LEU A 863 12.79 -43.39 -43.30
N ASP A 864 11.81 -44.25 -43.60
CA ASP A 864 11.92 -45.71 -43.48
C ASP A 864 12.34 -46.40 -44.79
N ALA A 865 12.46 -45.67 -45.89
CA ALA A 865 12.89 -46.22 -47.17
C ALA A 865 14.41 -46.46 -47.20
N ALA A 866 14.87 -47.26 -48.17
CA ALA A 866 16.29 -47.42 -48.42
C ALA A 866 16.90 -46.09 -48.87
N TRP A 867 17.95 -45.67 -48.18
CA TRP A 867 18.74 -44.49 -48.54
C TRP A 867 19.67 -44.84 -49.71
N THR A 868 19.72 -43.96 -50.71
CA THR A 868 20.56 -44.11 -51.90
C THR A 868 21.34 -42.83 -52.14
N LEU A 869 22.47 -42.89 -52.85
CA LEU A 869 23.21 -41.67 -53.20
C LEU A 869 22.32 -40.67 -53.96
N ALA A 870 22.43 -39.40 -53.59
CA ALA A 870 21.75 -38.32 -54.29
C ALA A 870 22.29 -38.19 -55.73
N SER A 871 21.38 -37.96 -56.68
CA SER A 871 21.70 -37.72 -58.09
C SER A 871 21.01 -36.45 -58.58
N PRO A 872 21.72 -35.50 -59.24
CA PRO A 872 23.15 -35.57 -59.56
C PRO A 872 24.07 -35.57 -58.32
N LEU A 873 25.30 -36.06 -58.50
CA LEU A 873 26.31 -36.02 -57.44
C LEU A 873 26.68 -34.55 -57.13
N PRO A 874 26.92 -34.20 -55.85
CA PRO A 874 27.36 -32.86 -55.47
C PRO A 874 28.73 -32.52 -56.08
N ALA A 875 28.90 -31.27 -56.51
CA ALA A 875 30.14 -30.72 -57.02
C ALA A 875 30.69 -29.65 -56.06
N ILE A 876 32.02 -29.49 -56.02
CA ILE A 876 32.65 -28.46 -55.18
C ILE A 876 32.52 -27.09 -55.88
N VAL A 877 31.84 -26.15 -55.24
CA VAL A 877 31.63 -24.77 -55.71
C VAL A 877 31.83 -23.80 -54.55
N ASP A 878 32.86 -22.96 -54.65
CA ASP A 878 33.32 -22.01 -53.62
C ASP A 878 33.56 -22.65 -52.24
N GLY A 879 34.34 -23.74 -52.19
CA GLY A 879 34.69 -24.40 -50.92
C GLY A 879 33.55 -25.18 -50.26
N LYS A 880 32.49 -25.48 -51.01
CA LYS A 880 31.34 -26.26 -50.56
C LYS A 880 30.98 -27.33 -51.57
N PHE A 881 30.67 -28.53 -51.12
CA PHE A 881 29.89 -29.45 -51.92
C PHE A 881 28.50 -28.84 -52.12
N ARG A 882 28.04 -28.75 -53.36
CA ARG A 882 26.73 -28.24 -53.75
C ARG A 882 26.07 -29.17 -54.74
N VAL A 883 24.79 -29.43 -54.54
CA VAL A 883 23.93 -30.05 -55.54
C VAL A 883 22.69 -29.18 -55.71
N THR A 884 22.29 -28.96 -56.96
CA THR A 884 21.05 -28.25 -57.28
C THR A 884 20.05 -29.24 -57.83
N LEU A 885 18.91 -29.35 -57.15
CA LEU A 885 17.84 -30.28 -57.46
C LEU A 885 16.60 -29.52 -57.90
N PRO A 886 15.84 -30.02 -58.89
CA PRO A 886 14.56 -29.44 -59.23
C PRO A 886 13.60 -29.56 -58.04
N ALA A 887 12.83 -28.51 -57.76
CA ALA A 887 11.73 -28.58 -56.81
C ALA A 887 10.70 -29.60 -57.34
N SER A 888 10.41 -30.62 -56.52
CA SER A 888 9.49 -31.72 -56.87
C SER A 888 8.15 -31.55 -56.15
N THR A 889 7.08 -32.07 -56.74
CA THR A 889 5.76 -32.17 -56.07
C THR A 889 5.69 -33.27 -55.02
N ARG A 890 6.74 -34.11 -54.90
CA ARG A 890 6.87 -35.17 -53.88
C ARG A 890 7.93 -34.79 -52.85
N VAL A 891 7.66 -35.14 -51.58
CA VAL A 891 8.62 -35.01 -50.49
C VAL A 891 9.80 -35.95 -50.75
N ARG A 892 11.02 -35.45 -50.58
CA ARG A 892 12.25 -36.24 -50.52
C ARG A 892 12.99 -35.91 -49.23
N PHE A 893 13.64 -36.92 -48.68
CA PHE A 893 14.48 -36.78 -47.50
C PHE A 893 15.93 -36.84 -47.92
N PHE A 894 16.77 -36.03 -47.27
CA PHE A 894 18.21 -35.96 -47.53
C PHE A 894 18.96 -36.10 -46.21
N ARG A 895 20.13 -36.75 -46.24
CA ARG A 895 21.05 -36.82 -45.11
C ARG A 895 22.49 -36.80 -45.60
N LEU A 896 23.40 -36.34 -44.73
CA LEU A 896 24.82 -36.56 -44.90
C LEU A 896 25.20 -37.82 -44.14
N GLU A 897 25.72 -38.82 -44.84
CA GLU A 897 26.24 -40.06 -44.26
C GLU A 897 27.77 -40.01 -44.30
N SER A 898 28.42 -40.29 -43.17
CA SER A 898 29.88 -40.42 -43.18
C SER A 898 30.26 -41.63 -44.02
N SER A 899 31.09 -41.45 -45.04
CA SER A 899 31.56 -42.51 -45.93
C SER A 899 32.63 -43.38 -45.27
N ASN A 900 32.42 -43.82 -44.01
CA ASN A 900 33.33 -44.72 -43.27
C ASN A 900 33.50 -46.11 -43.92
N ALA A 901 32.96 -46.33 -45.12
CA ALA A 901 33.39 -47.41 -45.98
C ALA A 901 34.64 -46.97 -46.75
N ALA A 902 35.79 -47.58 -46.44
CA ALA A 902 36.98 -47.59 -47.27
C ALA A 902 36.69 -48.21 -48.66
N ALA A 903 35.97 -47.48 -49.51
CA ALA A 903 35.75 -47.79 -50.92
C ALA A 903 36.29 -46.60 -51.71
N ALA A 904 37.51 -46.76 -52.21
CA ALA A 904 38.20 -45.82 -53.07
C ALA A 904 37.29 -45.31 -54.19
N TRP A 905 37.09 -43.99 -54.26
CA TRP A 905 36.71 -43.34 -55.51
C TRP A 905 37.92 -43.38 -56.45
N PRO A 906 37.76 -43.79 -57.71
CA PRO A 906 38.84 -43.71 -58.69
C PRO A 906 39.11 -42.24 -59.05
N PRO A 907 40.35 -41.89 -59.45
CA PRO A 907 40.77 -40.52 -59.73
C PRO A 907 39.97 -39.85 -60.86
#